data_AF-A0A9N9SHW2-F1
#
_entry.id   AF-A0A9N9SHW2-F1
#
_cell.length_a   1.000
_cell.length_b   1.000
_cell.length_c   1.000
_cell.angle_alpha   90.00
_cell.angle_beta   90.00
_cell.angle_gamma   90.00
#
_symmetry.space_group_name_H-M   'P 1'
#
loop_
_entity.id
_entity.type
_entity.pdbx_description
1 polymer ?
#
loop_
_entity_poly.entity_id
_entity_poly.type
_entity_poly.pdbx_seq_one_letter_code
_entity_poly.pdbx_strand_id
1 'polypeptide(L)'
;MTDSVNGTLSTSEKEKELKLNQLKELCSENAEYFSKDSSENGQRLYISFLAIIDILNQIWPKILKLEKEVSYFDFDENTPGNGYRSFLLNIDLAIQLAIDVNERVLQKRDSILFRKNSLTKDTESCSHLIVSLNGCLDALEITLKWSDKEQGNLFVKDECPLQELFGKCGQVNQHCFYGRHLGYQFCESVKNVLQFVTISMTLFSEVYYNDGSSLVSKAKSSFMSTTKFLTDPEERAKRIVNISQNAEVDFCKAFWFLAETELLNQLPSIVSSSVAISKIIHLPPEPLTITTMDGREIDIPVPSSFLGRKHIELHLISHKLRAGMLGTKNSSRLEPPSKGLMIHCHGGGFVAQSSKSHVGYLREWAKHLDIPILCINYSLAPEAPYPRAIEEILYAYCWARKNHNLLGSTGENIVGAGDSAGANLISSTTLKCIYLNIPTVKGLFIAYAPIMVHYIPTPARLLCMMDPLIPFGFLMRCLKAYACPDEKLIQQCNENGQNSDTESFEEITESDLLELQAHKSPVSDTSDTLTYGSLTSNDEGGTTKPSNNSDKEASDFLEKYILDSDTDTDGTRISILRNESESSASTITENSIQNKVTSFVYSMREQFTKYMQERTAPEKLLDLDIDPETALSSKFSFDVSKDPLLSPLFATDEDLKKFPPTTILSVNMDPCLDDCIMFAKRLRGAGNNVKLQILSGLPHGFLNFSLFSREAYEGSRVCIERIQELLDLE
;
A
#
# COMPACT_ATOMS: atom_id res chain seq x y z
N MET A 1 32.03 -25.40 44.76
CA MET A 1 30.69 -25.30 45.39
C MET A 1 29.97 -24.20 44.62
N THR A 2 29.53 -24.45 43.37
CA THR A 2 28.25 -25.08 42.98
C THR A 2 27.07 -24.48 43.72
N ASP A 3 26.66 -23.29 43.30
CA ASP A 3 25.30 -22.78 43.55
C ASP A 3 24.71 -22.26 42.24
N SER A 4 23.45 -22.64 42.06
CA SER A 4 22.58 -22.59 40.90
C SER A 4 22.28 -21.18 40.39
N VAL A 5 22.63 -20.90 39.14
CA VAL A 5 22.05 -19.81 38.35
C VAL A 5 20.95 -20.39 37.46
N ASN A 6 19.83 -20.77 38.07
CA ASN A 6 18.57 -20.94 37.35
C ASN A 6 17.87 -19.58 37.38
N GLY A 7 18.12 -18.76 36.35
CA GLY A 7 17.37 -17.53 36.13
C GLY A 7 15.91 -17.89 35.88
N THR A 8 15.01 -17.41 36.75
CA THR A 8 13.56 -17.58 36.58
C THR A 8 13.11 -16.84 35.32
N LEU A 9 12.69 -17.60 34.29
CA LEU A 9 12.09 -17.07 33.07
C LEU A 9 10.85 -16.21 33.39
N SER A 10 10.67 -15.11 32.67
CA SER A 10 9.48 -14.28 32.70
C SER A 10 8.24 -15.06 32.24
N THR A 11 7.04 -14.59 32.61
CA THR A 11 5.77 -15.25 32.25
C THR A 11 5.59 -15.39 30.74
N SER A 12 6.03 -14.40 29.96
CA SER A 12 6.00 -14.43 28.49
C SER A 12 6.99 -15.46 27.91
N GLU A 13 8.21 -15.52 28.43
CA GLU A 13 9.21 -16.50 27.98
C GLU A 13 8.74 -17.94 28.24
N LYS A 14 8.09 -18.19 29.38
CA LYS A 14 7.52 -19.50 29.71
C LYS A 14 6.40 -19.92 28.75
N GLU A 15 5.55 -18.98 28.35
CA GLU A 15 4.48 -19.27 27.39
C GLU A 15 5.04 -19.62 25.99
N LYS A 16 6.07 -18.89 25.55
CA LYS A 16 6.75 -19.17 24.27
C LYS A 16 7.48 -20.51 24.30
N GLU A 17 8.17 -20.80 25.39
CA GLU A 17 8.85 -22.08 25.59
C GLU A 17 7.84 -23.24 25.57
N LEU A 18 6.67 -23.06 26.19
CA LEU A 18 5.59 -24.05 26.16
C LEU A 18 5.11 -24.32 24.72
N LYS A 19 4.84 -23.27 23.92
CA LYS A 19 4.44 -23.41 22.51
C LYS A 19 5.51 -24.12 21.68
N LEU A 20 6.78 -23.77 21.89
CA LEU A 20 7.90 -24.42 21.22
C LEU A 20 7.98 -25.91 21.55
N ASN A 21 7.82 -26.27 22.83
CA ASN A 21 7.85 -27.66 23.29
C ASN A 21 6.65 -28.45 22.77
N GLN A 22 5.45 -27.86 22.76
CA GLN A 22 4.26 -28.45 22.14
C GLN A 22 4.52 -28.79 20.67
N LEU A 23 5.08 -27.86 19.89
CA LEU A 23 5.40 -28.12 18.48
C LEU A 23 6.42 -29.26 18.32
N LYS A 24 7.46 -29.29 19.16
CA LYS A 24 8.47 -30.38 19.14
C LYS A 24 7.85 -31.74 19.45
N GLU A 25 6.97 -31.82 20.44
CA GLU A 25 6.26 -33.06 20.81
C GLU A 25 5.37 -33.53 19.66
N LEU A 26 4.56 -32.63 19.08
CA LEU A 26 3.70 -32.94 17.94
C LEU A 26 4.49 -33.42 16.73
N CYS A 27 5.60 -32.74 16.38
CA CYS A 27 6.48 -33.18 15.31
C CYS A 27 7.12 -34.53 15.61
N SER A 28 7.53 -34.79 16.85
CA SER A 28 8.15 -36.07 17.24
C SER A 28 7.17 -37.23 17.12
N GLU A 29 5.93 -37.06 17.59
CA GLU A 29 4.89 -38.08 17.50
C GLU A 29 4.52 -38.38 16.04
N ASN A 30 4.36 -37.33 15.22
CA ASN A 30 4.10 -37.50 13.79
C ASN A 30 5.29 -38.13 13.06
N ALA A 31 6.54 -37.77 13.39
CA ALA A 31 7.72 -38.38 12.82
C ALA A 31 7.79 -39.88 13.17
N GLU A 32 7.53 -40.26 14.42
CA GLU A 32 7.50 -41.67 14.81
C GLU A 32 6.47 -42.47 14.00
N TYR A 33 5.27 -41.91 13.81
CA TYR A 33 4.22 -42.53 12.99
C TYR A 33 4.68 -42.75 11.53
N PHE A 34 5.22 -41.72 10.88
CA PHE A 34 5.65 -41.81 9.48
C PHE A 34 7.01 -42.49 9.27
N SER A 35 7.77 -42.78 10.33
CA SER A 35 9.08 -43.45 10.24
C SER A 35 9.03 -44.82 9.56
N LYS A 36 7.88 -45.51 9.64
CA LYS A 36 7.64 -46.84 9.06
C LYS A 36 6.99 -46.76 7.67
N ASP A 37 6.66 -45.57 7.20
CA ASP A 37 5.96 -45.34 5.94
C ASP A 37 6.96 -45.19 4.79
N SER A 38 7.05 -46.23 3.96
CA SER A 38 8.00 -46.27 2.83
C SER A 38 7.54 -45.52 1.59
N SER A 39 6.35 -44.91 1.59
CA SER A 39 5.91 -44.09 0.46
C SER A 39 6.65 -42.75 0.42
N GLU A 40 6.78 -42.18 -0.78
CA GLU A 40 7.46 -40.88 -0.99
C GLU A 40 6.92 -39.79 -0.05
N ASN A 41 5.60 -39.63 0.02
CA ASN A 41 4.98 -38.63 0.89
C ASN A 41 5.18 -38.92 2.38
N GLY A 42 5.27 -40.20 2.78
CA GLY A 42 5.57 -40.59 4.16
C GLY A 42 6.98 -40.20 4.57
N GLN A 43 7.97 -40.48 3.71
CA GLN A 43 9.35 -40.09 3.90
C GLN A 43 9.52 -38.56 3.93
N ARG A 44 8.85 -37.84 3.03
CA ARG A 44 8.87 -36.36 2.98
C ARG A 44 8.29 -35.73 4.24
N LEU A 45 7.17 -36.26 4.74
CA LEU A 45 6.59 -35.85 6.02
C LEU A 45 7.57 -36.09 7.18
N TYR A 46 8.13 -37.31 7.26
CA TYR A 46 9.11 -37.67 8.28
C TYR A 46 10.30 -36.69 8.31
N ILE A 47 10.91 -36.43 7.15
CA ILE A 47 12.03 -35.49 7.01
C ILE A 47 11.61 -34.08 7.44
N SER A 48 10.41 -33.63 7.04
CA SER A 48 9.93 -32.29 7.38
C SER A 48 9.73 -32.11 8.89
N PHE A 49 9.19 -33.11 9.59
CA PHE A 49 9.04 -33.03 11.06
C PHE A 49 10.39 -32.95 11.78
N LEU A 50 11.38 -33.75 11.34
CA LEU A 50 12.73 -33.69 11.91
C LEU A 50 13.41 -32.35 11.62
N ALA A 51 13.23 -31.79 10.41
CA ALA A 51 13.76 -30.49 10.04
C ALA A 51 13.16 -29.37 10.91
N ILE A 52 11.86 -29.42 11.21
CA ILE A 52 11.21 -28.48 12.15
C ILE A 52 11.82 -28.61 13.55
N ILE A 53 12.00 -29.83 14.07
CA ILE A 53 12.60 -30.02 15.41
C ILE A 53 14.02 -29.45 15.47
N ASP A 54 14.85 -29.75 14.47
CA ASP A 54 16.24 -29.27 14.42
C ASP A 54 16.30 -27.75 14.38
N ILE A 55 15.53 -27.11 13.49
CA ILE A 55 15.53 -25.65 13.36
C ILE A 55 14.98 -24.96 14.62
N LEU A 56 13.99 -25.54 15.30
CA LEU A 56 13.46 -24.99 16.57
C LEU A 56 14.54 -24.95 17.66
N ASN A 57 15.45 -25.92 17.70
CA ASN A 57 16.60 -25.90 18.61
C ASN A 57 17.61 -24.81 18.26
N GLN A 58 17.75 -24.48 16.97
CA GLN A 58 18.66 -23.43 16.51
C GLN A 58 18.11 -22.01 16.74
N ILE A 59 16.81 -21.78 16.51
CA ILE A 59 16.22 -20.43 16.62
C ILE A 59 16.03 -20.01 18.08
N TRP A 60 15.76 -20.95 18.99
CA TRP A 60 15.38 -20.62 20.37
C TRP A 60 16.44 -19.77 21.12
N PRO A 61 17.75 -20.11 21.11
CA PRO A 61 18.76 -19.25 21.71
C PRO A 61 18.84 -17.85 21.08
N LYS A 62 18.59 -17.75 19.77
CA LYS A 62 18.61 -16.46 19.04
C LYS A 62 17.43 -15.58 19.45
N ILE A 63 16.24 -16.17 19.59
CA ILE A 63 15.03 -15.50 20.09
C ILE A 63 15.28 -14.92 21.48
N LEU A 64 15.74 -15.74 22.44
CA LEU A 64 16.02 -15.30 23.81
C LEU A 64 17.09 -14.20 23.89
N LYS A 65 18.09 -14.26 23.01
CA LYS A 65 19.11 -13.22 22.92
C LYS A 65 18.53 -11.91 22.39
N LEU A 66 17.68 -11.99 21.36
CA LEU A 66 17.07 -10.82 20.74
C LEU A 66 16.07 -10.15 21.70
N GLU A 67 15.22 -10.92 22.37
CA GLU A 67 14.20 -10.42 23.31
C GLU A 67 14.78 -9.56 24.44
N LYS A 68 16.01 -9.85 24.88
CA LYS A 68 16.70 -9.07 25.91
C LYS A 68 17.11 -7.67 25.46
N GLU A 69 17.13 -7.44 24.16
CA GLU A 69 17.72 -6.25 23.54
C GLU A 69 16.67 -5.39 22.83
N VAL A 70 15.52 -5.96 22.44
CA VAL A 70 14.52 -5.24 21.61
C VAL A 70 13.94 -4.00 22.27
N SER A 71 13.87 -3.96 23.61
CA SER A 71 13.29 -2.82 24.34
C SER A 71 14.13 -1.55 24.24
N TYR A 72 15.43 -1.64 23.98
CA TYR A 72 16.29 -0.46 23.77
C TYR A 72 15.87 0.35 22.53
N PHE A 73 15.19 -0.28 21.59
CA PHE A 73 14.80 0.33 20.32
C PHE A 73 13.36 0.83 20.31
N ASP A 74 12.56 0.52 21.33
CA ASP A 74 11.17 0.99 21.42
C ASP A 74 11.10 2.52 21.51
N PHE A 75 9.95 3.07 21.10
CA PHE A 75 9.71 4.51 21.19
C PHE A 75 9.54 4.98 22.64
N ASP A 76 8.79 4.24 23.43
CA ASP A 76 8.68 4.33 24.89
C ASP A 76 8.06 3.03 25.45
N GLU A 77 8.04 2.90 26.78
CA GLU A 77 7.51 1.72 27.47
C GLU A 77 6.03 1.42 27.17
N ASN A 78 5.24 2.46 26.83
CA ASN A 78 3.81 2.33 26.53
C ASN A 78 3.54 2.05 25.06
N THR A 79 4.52 2.26 24.19
CA THR A 79 4.44 2.10 22.74
C THR A 79 5.55 1.16 22.25
N PRO A 80 5.56 -0.11 22.69
CA PRO A 80 6.55 -1.08 22.24
C PRO A 80 6.35 -1.37 20.75
N GLY A 81 7.43 -1.31 19.98
CA GLY A 81 7.39 -1.59 18.55
C GLY A 81 8.67 -1.16 17.87
N ASN A 82 9.21 -2.07 17.05
CA ASN A 82 10.36 -1.93 16.18
C ASN A 82 10.49 -3.21 15.34
N GLY A 83 11.30 -3.18 14.29
CA GLY A 83 11.44 -4.33 13.38
C GLY A 83 11.92 -5.62 14.04
N TYR A 84 12.69 -5.58 15.13
CA TYR A 84 13.05 -6.80 15.86
C TYR A 84 11.82 -7.44 16.51
N ARG A 85 10.95 -6.63 17.14
CA ARG A 85 9.67 -7.11 17.69
C ARG A 85 8.77 -7.65 16.59
N SER A 86 8.76 -7.03 15.41
CA SER A 86 8.01 -7.52 14.25
C SER A 86 8.44 -8.94 13.86
N PHE A 87 9.74 -9.20 13.79
CA PHE A 87 10.25 -10.54 13.49
C PHE A 87 9.97 -11.55 14.60
N LEU A 88 10.08 -11.16 15.88
CA LEU A 88 9.71 -12.04 16.99
C LEU A 88 8.24 -12.44 16.92
N LEU A 89 7.34 -11.49 16.66
CA LEU A 89 5.92 -11.76 16.46
C LEU A 89 5.69 -12.65 15.23
N ASN A 90 6.41 -12.39 14.14
CA ASN A 90 6.31 -13.17 12.92
C ASN A 90 6.71 -14.64 13.14
N ILE A 91 7.76 -14.89 13.93
CA ILE A 91 8.17 -16.23 14.35
C ILE A 91 7.12 -16.89 15.24
N ASP A 92 6.56 -16.17 16.22
CA ASP A 92 5.51 -16.69 17.08
C ASP A 92 4.27 -17.13 16.25
N LEU A 93 3.88 -16.33 15.25
CA LEU A 93 2.80 -16.65 14.32
C LEU A 93 3.14 -17.86 13.42
N ALA A 94 4.39 -17.98 12.97
CA ALA A 94 4.83 -19.13 12.18
C ALA A 94 4.86 -20.43 12.99
N ILE A 95 5.28 -20.36 14.27
CA ILE A 95 5.23 -21.50 15.20
C ILE A 95 3.78 -21.92 15.42
N GLN A 96 2.86 -20.98 15.66
CA GLN A 96 1.44 -21.29 15.81
C GLN A 96 0.85 -21.95 14.55
N LEU A 97 1.16 -21.41 13.37
CA LEU A 97 0.76 -22.02 12.10
C LEU A 97 1.29 -23.46 11.95
N ALA A 98 2.53 -23.70 12.36
CA ALA A 98 3.12 -25.03 12.33
C ALA A 98 2.44 -25.98 13.32
N ILE A 99 2.07 -25.52 14.52
CA ILE A 99 1.27 -26.30 15.48
C ILE A 99 -0.05 -26.72 14.82
N ASP A 100 -0.81 -25.77 14.27
CA ASP A 100 -2.12 -26.03 13.65
C ASP A 100 -2.02 -27.01 12.46
N VAL A 101 -0.94 -26.97 11.69
CA VAL A 101 -0.67 -27.95 10.62
C VAL A 101 -0.36 -29.32 11.19
N ASN A 102 0.49 -29.41 12.21
CA ASN A 102 0.89 -30.67 12.82
C ASN A 102 -0.26 -31.36 13.56
N GLU A 103 -1.12 -30.60 14.23
CA GLU A 103 -2.33 -31.12 14.87
C GLU A 103 -3.31 -31.68 13.83
N ARG A 104 -3.47 -31.00 12.68
CA ARG A 104 -4.30 -31.52 11.58
C ARG A 104 -3.75 -32.82 10.98
N VAL A 105 -2.42 -32.97 10.91
CA VAL A 105 -1.81 -34.24 10.51
C VAL A 105 -2.12 -35.32 11.55
N LEU A 106 -1.88 -35.03 12.83
CA LEU A 106 -2.13 -35.94 13.93
C LEU A 106 -3.57 -36.47 13.94
N GLN A 107 -4.55 -35.58 13.78
CA GLN A 107 -5.97 -35.92 13.78
C GLN A 107 -6.42 -36.73 12.56
N LYS A 108 -5.74 -36.60 11.41
CA LYS A 108 -6.17 -37.18 10.13
C LYS A 108 -5.33 -38.34 9.65
N ARG A 109 -4.16 -38.61 10.25
CA ARG A 109 -3.18 -39.61 9.77
C ARG A 109 -3.72 -41.04 9.68
N ASP A 110 -4.75 -41.37 10.46
CA ASP A 110 -5.44 -42.67 10.45
C ASP A 110 -6.73 -42.68 9.61
N SER A 111 -7.11 -41.56 9.00
CA SER A 111 -8.35 -41.42 8.23
C SER A 111 -8.23 -42.03 6.83
N ILE A 112 -9.28 -42.71 6.36
CA ILE A 112 -9.38 -43.20 4.97
C ILE A 112 -9.41 -42.03 3.96
N LEU A 113 -9.87 -40.84 4.39
CA LEU A 113 -9.87 -39.61 3.57
C LEU A 113 -8.58 -38.79 3.73
N PHE A 114 -7.50 -39.38 4.27
CA PHE A 114 -6.22 -38.71 4.43
C PHE A 114 -5.65 -38.28 3.07
N ARG A 115 -5.81 -36.99 2.74
CA ARG A 115 -5.23 -36.35 1.55
C ARG A 115 -3.74 -36.13 1.75
N LYS A 116 -3.00 -37.23 1.79
CA LYS A 116 -1.57 -37.30 2.13
C LYS A 116 -0.73 -36.25 1.40
N ASN A 117 -0.89 -36.13 0.08
CA ASN A 117 -0.16 -35.15 -0.74
C ASN A 117 -0.37 -33.68 -0.29
N SER A 118 -1.61 -33.29 0.02
CA SER A 118 -1.92 -31.92 0.46
C SER A 118 -1.28 -31.60 1.81
N LEU A 119 -1.38 -32.53 2.76
CA LEU A 119 -0.80 -32.35 4.09
C LEU A 119 0.73 -32.41 4.07
N THR A 120 1.33 -33.22 3.19
CA THR A 120 2.78 -33.20 2.94
C THR A 120 3.24 -31.82 2.50
N LYS A 121 2.56 -31.20 1.52
CA LYS A 121 2.88 -29.82 1.09
C LYS A 121 2.70 -28.80 2.21
N ASP A 122 1.67 -28.98 3.06
CA ASP A 122 1.46 -28.19 4.28
C ASP A 122 2.64 -28.23 5.24
N THR A 123 3.07 -29.41 5.63
CA THR A 123 4.18 -29.59 6.56
C THR A 123 5.51 -29.09 5.96
N GLU A 124 5.80 -29.40 4.70
CA GLU A 124 7.03 -28.94 4.03
C GLU A 124 7.11 -27.42 3.95
N SER A 125 5.99 -26.76 3.65
CA SER A 125 5.95 -25.30 3.55
C SER A 125 6.15 -24.64 4.90
N CYS A 126 5.61 -25.22 5.98
CA CYS A 126 5.89 -24.76 7.34
C CYS A 126 7.37 -24.95 7.70
N SER A 127 7.97 -26.08 7.33
CA SER A 127 9.41 -26.31 7.53
C SER A 127 10.24 -25.27 6.80
N HIS A 128 9.96 -25.01 5.52
CA HIS A 128 10.66 -24.00 4.73
C HIS A 128 10.46 -22.59 5.30
N LEU A 129 9.26 -22.27 5.80
CA LEU A 129 8.97 -20.99 6.43
C LEU A 129 9.86 -20.75 7.65
N ILE A 130 9.93 -21.71 8.58
CA ILE A 130 10.73 -21.58 9.81
C ILE A 130 12.23 -21.51 9.48
N VAL A 131 12.69 -22.29 8.49
CA VAL A 131 14.08 -22.22 8.00
C VAL A 131 14.40 -20.84 7.42
N SER A 132 13.52 -20.27 6.59
CA SER A 132 13.70 -18.92 6.05
C SER A 132 13.71 -17.86 7.15
N LEU A 133 12.87 -17.98 8.18
CA LEU A 133 12.89 -17.08 9.33
C LEU A 133 14.18 -17.19 10.17
N ASN A 134 14.78 -18.39 10.28
CA ASN A 134 16.11 -18.53 10.88
C ASN A 134 17.19 -17.77 10.07
N GLY A 135 17.10 -17.79 8.73
CA GLY A 135 17.97 -16.98 7.87
C GLY A 135 17.77 -15.48 8.09
N CYS A 136 16.53 -15.03 8.32
CA CYS A 136 16.25 -13.65 8.70
C CYS A 136 16.83 -13.31 10.09
N LEU A 137 16.76 -14.23 11.07
CA LEU A 137 17.38 -14.05 12.39
C LEU A 137 18.89 -13.83 12.29
N ASP A 138 19.59 -14.55 11.40
CA ASP A 138 21.02 -14.32 11.16
C ASP A 138 21.28 -12.88 10.68
N ALA A 139 20.46 -12.37 9.77
CA ALA A 139 20.54 -10.98 9.31
C ALA A 139 20.24 -9.97 10.43
N LEU A 140 19.27 -10.28 11.32
CA LEU A 140 18.96 -9.44 12.47
C LEU A 140 20.08 -9.41 13.52
N GLU A 141 20.78 -10.53 13.73
CA GLU A 141 21.96 -10.52 14.61
C GLU A 141 23.08 -9.64 14.07
N ILE A 142 23.22 -9.56 12.74
CA ILE A 142 24.18 -8.65 12.09
C ILE A 142 23.75 -7.19 12.32
N THR A 143 22.49 -6.84 12.03
CA THR A 143 22.01 -5.46 12.26
C THR A 143 22.09 -5.08 13.73
N LEU A 144 21.83 -6.00 14.66
CA LEU A 144 21.92 -5.75 16.10
C LEU A 144 23.35 -5.46 16.55
N LYS A 145 24.35 -6.13 15.96
CA LYS A 145 25.77 -5.83 16.23
C LYS A 145 26.18 -4.44 15.74
N TRP A 146 25.57 -3.96 14.67
CA TRP A 146 25.87 -2.66 14.06
C TRP A 146 25.04 -1.50 14.60
N SER A 147 23.93 -1.80 15.28
CA SER A 147 23.04 -0.82 15.89
C SER A 147 23.67 -0.11 17.10
N ASP A 148 23.28 1.14 17.33
CA ASP A 148 23.68 1.90 18.51
C ASP A 148 22.61 1.74 19.62
N LYS A 149 22.90 0.84 20.56
CA LYS A 149 21.98 0.53 21.68
C LYS A 149 21.87 1.66 22.69
N GLU A 150 22.92 2.45 22.88
CA GLU A 150 22.92 3.54 23.86
C GLU A 150 21.97 4.65 23.42
N GLN A 151 21.92 4.91 22.12
CA GLN A 151 21.00 5.89 21.52
C GLN A 151 19.66 5.27 21.06
N GLY A 152 19.51 3.95 21.17
CA GLY A 152 18.34 3.22 20.67
C GLY A 152 18.10 3.43 19.17
N ASN A 153 19.17 3.57 18.39
CA ASN A 153 19.12 3.86 16.96
C ASN A 153 19.02 2.56 16.14
N LEU A 154 17.96 2.47 15.34
CA LEU A 154 17.65 1.32 14.48
C LEU A 154 18.42 1.31 13.16
N PHE A 155 18.98 2.46 12.73
CA PHE A 155 19.80 2.54 11.55
C PHE A 155 21.22 2.05 11.84
N VAL A 156 21.72 1.17 10.99
CA VAL A 156 23.11 0.70 11.05
C VAL A 156 24.08 1.84 10.73
N LYS A 157 25.29 1.81 11.32
CA LYS A 157 26.32 2.83 11.10
C LYS A 157 26.82 2.82 9.64
N ASP A 158 27.18 3.99 9.12
CA ASP A 158 27.55 4.21 7.71
C ASP A 158 28.75 3.36 7.22
N GLU A 159 29.60 2.86 8.13
CA GLU A 159 30.83 2.11 7.79
C GLU A 159 30.65 0.58 7.70
N CYS A 160 29.41 0.07 7.77
CA CYS A 160 29.15 -1.36 7.82
C CYS A 160 29.17 -2.03 6.43
N PRO A 161 29.81 -3.21 6.27
CA PRO A 161 29.92 -3.90 4.99
C PRO A 161 28.58 -4.52 4.58
N LEU A 162 27.79 -3.78 3.80
CA LEU A 162 26.47 -4.21 3.31
C LEU A 162 26.49 -5.54 2.54
N GLN A 163 27.63 -5.91 1.95
CA GLN A 163 27.79 -7.17 1.22
C GLN A 163 27.56 -8.38 2.12
N GLU A 164 27.98 -8.33 3.40
CA GLU A 164 27.77 -9.43 4.35
C GLU A 164 26.27 -9.63 4.62
N LEU A 165 25.56 -8.53 4.90
CA LEU A 165 24.12 -8.55 5.17
C LEU A 165 23.34 -9.02 3.94
N PHE A 166 23.63 -8.46 2.75
CA PHE A 166 22.96 -8.88 1.52
C PHE A 166 23.28 -10.32 1.13
N GLY A 167 24.50 -10.80 1.42
CA GLY A 167 24.85 -12.21 1.25
C GLY A 167 23.99 -13.13 2.10
N LYS A 168 23.71 -12.76 3.35
CA LYS A 168 22.78 -13.50 4.22
C LYS A 168 21.33 -13.42 3.74
N CYS A 169 20.85 -12.23 3.39
CA CYS A 169 19.50 -12.06 2.85
C CYS A 169 19.29 -12.83 1.54
N GLY A 170 20.30 -12.91 0.68
CA GLY A 170 20.26 -13.66 -0.58
C GLY A 170 20.13 -15.17 -0.41
N GLN A 171 20.47 -15.72 0.76
CA GLN A 171 20.30 -17.15 1.08
C GLN A 171 18.89 -17.49 1.58
N VAL A 172 18.06 -16.50 1.91
CA VAL A 172 16.70 -16.71 2.41
C VAL A 172 15.79 -17.14 1.26
N ASN A 173 15.13 -18.30 1.41
CA ASN A 173 14.16 -18.76 0.44
C ASN A 173 12.85 -17.97 0.56
N GLN A 174 12.67 -16.97 -0.30
CA GLN A 174 11.50 -16.09 -0.29
C GLN A 174 10.20 -16.79 -0.73
N HIS A 175 10.27 -17.89 -1.49
CA HIS A 175 9.07 -18.55 -2.04
C HIS A 175 8.09 -19.01 -0.95
N CYS A 176 8.58 -19.35 0.24
CA CYS A 176 7.74 -19.78 1.35
C CYS A 176 6.75 -18.69 1.84
N PHE A 177 7.09 -17.41 1.66
CA PHE A 177 6.26 -16.29 2.11
C PHE A 177 5.11 -15.97 1.14
N TYR A 178 5.28 -16.28 -0.15
CA TYR A 178 4.31 -15.98 -1.20
C TYR A 178 3.49 -17.21 -1.65
N GLY A 179 3.74 -18.36 -1.01
CA GLY A 179 3.11 -19.63 -1.33
C GLY A 179 1.75 -19.82 -0.67
N ARG A 180 1.47 -21.06 -0.26
CA ARG A 180 0.17 -21.47 0.28
C ARG A 180 -0.16 -20.87 1.65
N HIS A 181 0.85 -20.40 2.39
CA HIS A 181 0.69 -19.69 3.66
C HIS A 181 0.81 -18.17 3.53
N LEU A 182 0.65 -17.63 2.31
CA LEU A 182 0.66 -16.19 2.07
C LEU A 182 -0.24 -15.45 3.06
N GLY A 183 0.34 -14.43 3.70
CA GLY A 183 -0.36 -13.52 4.60
C GLY A 183 -0.68 -14.07 5.99
N TYR A 184 -0.03 -15.16 6.41
CA TYR A 184 -0.19 -15.71 7.77
C TYR A 184 0.13 -14.71 8.88
N GLN A 185 0.93 -13.67 8.59
CA GLN A 185 1.29 -12.62 9.53
C GLN A 185 0.23 -11.51 9.67
N PHE A 186 -0.86 -11.56 8.90
CA PHE A 186 -1.93 -10.56 8.88
C PHE A 186 -3.27 -11.13 9.35
N CYS A 187 -4.22 -10.26 9.66
CA CYS A 187 -5.59 -10.69 9.98
C CYS A 187 -6.29 -11.35 8.78
N GLU A 188 -7.28 -12.20 9.07
CA GLU A 188 -7.89 -13.08 8.07
C GLU A 188 -8.59 -12.29 6.94
N SER A 189 -9.21 -11.14 7.23
CA SER A 189 -9.85 -10.31 6.19
C SER A 189 -8.83 -9.74 5.21
N VAL A 190 -7.67 -9.28 5.71
CA VAL A 190 -6.57 -8.77 4.88
C VAL A 190 -5.95 -9.88 4.05
N LYS A 191 -5.79 -11.08 4.61
CA LYS A 191 -5.19 -12.22 3.90
C LYS A 191 -5.92 -12.52 2.59
N ASN A 192 -7.26 -12.45 2.59
CA ASN A 192 -8.07 -12.63 1.38
C ASN A 192 -7.79 -11.54 0.33
N VAL A 193 -7.65 -10.28 0.77
CA VAL A 193 -7.28 -9.15 -0.10
C VAL A 193 -5.88 -9.36 -0.70
N LEU A 194 -4.91 -9.76 0.12
CA LEU A 194 -3.53 -10.00 -0.33
C LEU A 194 -3.43 -11.18 -1.31
N GLN A 195 -4.21 -12.24 -1.11
CA GLN A 195 -4.33 -13.34 -2.07
C GLN A 195 -4.85 -12.83 -3.41
N PHE A 196 -5.89 -11.99 -3.41
CA PHE A 196 -6.40 -11.38 -4.65
C PHE A 196 -5.35 -10.50 -5.34
N VAL A 197 -4.65 -9.64 -4.60
CA VAL A 197 -3.60 -8.76 -5.14
C VAL A 197 -2.47 -9.57 -5.77
N THR A 198 -2.00 -10.61 -5.09
CA THR A 198 -0.90 -11.45 -5.58
C THR A 198 -1.29 -12.29 -6.79
N ILE A 199 -2.51 -12.84 -6.83
CA ILE A 199 -3.06 -13.49 -8.03
C ILE A 199 -3.09 -12.49 -9.19
N SER A 200 -3.67 -11.31 -8.97
CA SER A 200 -3.77 -10.25 -9.98
C SER A 200 -2.39 -9.86 -10.52
N MET A 201 -1.38 -9.72 -9.65
CA MET A 201 -0.01 -9.41 -10.03
C MET A 201 0.60 -10.49 -10.92
N THR A 202 0.44 -11.77 -10.57
CA THR A 202 0.96 -12.86 -11.40
C THR A 202 0.32 -12.91 -12.78
N LEU A 203 -1.01 -12.74 -12.86
CA LEU A 203 -1.73 -12.69 -14.13
C LEU A 203 -1.31 -11.49 -14.97
N PHE A 204 -1.25 -10.31 -14.35
CA PHE A 204 -0.82 -9.09 -15.01
C PHE A 204 0.60 -9.22 -15.56
N SER A 205 1.52 -9.83 -14.82
CA SER A 205 2.89 -10.06 -15.28
C SER A 205 2.99 -10.92 -16.52
N GLU A 206 2.11 -11.90 -16.71
CA GLU A 206 2.14 -12.69 -17.93
C GLU A 206 1.65 -11.90 -19.13
N VAL A 207 0.60 -11.09 -18.95
CA VAL A 207 0.08 -10.24 -20.02
C VAL A 207 1.12 -9.19 -20.40
N TYR A 208 1.74 -8.55 -19.40
CA TYR A 208 2.72 -7.49 -19.58
C TYR A 208 3.96 -7.95 -20.36
N TYR A 209 4.50 -9.13 -20.04
CA TYR A 209 5.78 -9.59 -20.60
C TYR A 209 5.65 -10.49 -21.84
N ASN A 210 4.49 -11.09 -22.12
CA ASN A 210 4.31 -12.03 -23.25
C ASN A 210 3.78 -11.38 -24.54
N ASP A 211 3.95 -10.07 -24.75
CA ASP A 211 3.20 -9.33 -25.78
C ASP A 211 3.65 -9.53 -27.25
N GLY A 212 4.11 -10.73 -27.61
CA GLY A 212 4.59 -11.08 -28.96
C GLY A 212 3.82 -12.19 -29.71
N SER A 213 2.80 -12.84 -29.14
CA SER A 213 2.14 -14.01 -29.75
C SER A 213 0.70 -13.76 -30.25
N SER A 214 0.21 -14.56 -31.20
CA SER A 214 -1.07 -14.31 -31.89
C SER A 214 -2.31 -14.51 -31.00
N LEU A 215 -3.42 -13.86 -31.37
CA LEU A 215 -4.73 -13.83 -30.70
C LEU A 215 -5.24 -15.19 -30.17
N VAL A 216 -5.01 -16.28 -30.91
CA VAL A 216 -5.50 -17.63 -30.56
C VAL A 216 -4.59 -18.34 -29.55
N SER A 217 -3.28 -18.07 -29.58
CA SER A 217 -2.33 -18.60 -28.58
C SER A 217 -2.49 -17.91 -27.22
N LYS A 218 -2.82 -16.60 -27.22
CA LYS A 218 -3.00 -15.75 -26.03
C LYS A 218 -4.21 -16.15 -25.16
N ALA A 219 -5.32 -16.57 -25.77
CA ALA A 219 -6.51 -17.02 -25.01
C ALA A 219 -6.28 -18.39 -24.34
N LYS A 220 -5.55 -19.30 -24.99
CA LYS A 220 -5.21 -20.61 -24.44
C LYS A 220 -4.14 -20.53 -23.35
N SER A 221 -3.11 -19.69 -23.54
CA SER A 221 -2.08 -19.49 -22.51
C SER A 221 -2.66 -18.82 -21.26
N SER A 222 -3.51 -17.80 -21.42
CA SER A 222 -4.11 -17.05 -20.31
C SER A 222 -5.10 -17.90 -19.48
N PHE A 223 -5.92 -18.76 -20.09
CA PHE A 223 -6.79 -19.65 -19.33
C PHE A 223 -5.99 -20.72 -18.56
N MET A 224 -4.98 -21.31 -19.21
CA MET A 224 -4.12 -22.32 -18.61
C MET A 224 -3.29 -21.74 -17.46
N SER A 225 -2.72 -20.54 -17.64
CA SER A 225 -1.93 -19.88 -16.61
C SER A 225 -2.77 -19.34 -15.45
N THR A 226 -3.97 -18.83 -15.73
CA THR A 226 -4.93 -18.47 -14.67
C THR A 226 -5.27 -19.67 -13.81
N THR A 227 -5.56 -20.81 -14.44
CA THR A 227 -5.82 -22.05 -13.71
C THR A 227 -4.59 -22.50 -12.93
N LYS A 228 -3.38 -22.37 -13.51
CA LYS A 228 -2.11 -22.71 -12.86
C LYS A 228 -1.88 -21.91 -11.58
N PHE A 229 -1.97 -20.59 -11.60
CA PHE A 229 -1.67 -19.76 -10.42
C PHE A 229 -2.78 -19.76 -9.37
N LEU A 230 -4.02 -20.08 -9.75
CA LEU A 230 -5.10 -20.31 -8.79
C LEU A 230 -4.93 -21.65 -8.06
N THR A 231 -4.53 -22.70 -8.78
CA THR A 231 -4.46 -24.08 -8.25
C THR A 231 -3.12 -24.45 -7.63
N ASP A 232 -2.02 -23.79 -8.03
CA ASP A 232 -0.68 -24.03 -7.52
C ASP A 232 -0.09 -22.75 -6.88
N PRO A 233 -0.23 -22.60 -5.54
CA PRO A 233 0.34 -21.49 -4.79
C PRO A 233 1.87 -21.39 -4.88
N GLU A 234 2.57 -22.51 -5.02
CA GLU A 234 4.04 -22.53 -5.06
C GLU A 234 4.56 -21.98 -6.40
N GLU A 235 3.90 -22.28 -7.51
CA GLU A 235 4.20 -21.66 -8.80
C GLU A 235 3.88 -20.17 -8.82
N ARG A 236 2.78 -19.75 -8.17
CA ARG A 236 2.45 -18.34 -7.96
C ARG A 236 3.57 -17.62 -7.19
N ALA A 237 4.06 -18.24 -6.11
CA ALA A 237 5.15 -17.70 -5.31
C ALA A 237 6.44 -17.49 -6.11
N LYS A 238 6.84 -18.48 -6.92
CA LYS A 238 8.01 -18.38 -7.81
C LYS A 238 7.88 -17.20 -8.77
N ARG A 239 6.69 -17.01 -9.35
CA ARG A 239 6.43 -15.88 -10.26
C ARG A 239 6.54 -14.54 -9.54
N ILE A 240 5.99 -14.41 -8.33
CA ILE A 240 6.06 -13.18 -7.52
C ILE A 240 7.51 -12.83 -7.16
N VAL A 241 8.28 -13.81 -6.66
CA VAL A 241 9.70 -13.61 -6.30
C VAL A 241 10.50 -13.18 -7.53
N ASN A 242 10.25 -13.80 -8.68
CA ASN A 242 10.91 -13.44 -9.94
C ASN A 242 10.57 -11.99 -10.38
N ILE A 243 9.29 -11.59 -10.33
CA ILE A 243 8.84 -10.22 -10.61
C ILE A 243 9.53 -9.23 -9.68
N SER A 244 9.50 -9.48 -8.37
CA SER A 244 10.15 -8.62 -7.37
C SER A 244 11.62 -8.38 -7.73
N GLN A 245 12.36 -9.44 -8.07
CA GLN A 245 13.78 -9.34 -8.37
C GLN A 245 14.08 -8.66 -9.71
N ASN A 246 13.26 -8.87 -10.74
CA ASN A 246 13.65 -8.58 -12.13
C ASN A 246 12.73 -7.62 -12.90
N ALA A 247 11.54 -7.30 -12.41
CA ALA A 247 10.63 -6.39 -13.11
C ALA A 247 11.23 -4.98 -13.31
N GLU A 248 10.66 -4.14 -14.15
CA GLU A 248 11.08 -2.74 -14.30
C GLU A 248 10.21 -1.81 -13.43
N VAL A 249 10.63 -0.57 -13.23
CA VAL A 249 9.80 0.42 -12.52
C VAL A 249 8.47 0.66 -13.23
N ASP A 250 8.45 0.62 -14.56
CA ASP A 250 7.26 0.77 -15.38
C ASP A 250 6.24 -0.36 -15.14
N PHE A 251 6.69 -1.58 -14.85
CA PHE A 251 5.81 -2.66 -14.44
C PHE A 251 5.12 -2.34 -13.11
N CYS A 252 5.87 -1.86 -12.11
CA CYS A 252 5.34 -1.50 -10.80
C CYS A 252 4.30 -0.38 -10.93
N LYS A 253 4.64 0.65 -11.72
CA LYS A 253 3.77 1.77 -12.04
C LYS A 253 2.47 1.29 -12.69
N ALA A 254 2.57 0.52 -13.77
CA ALA A 254 1.41 0.00 -14.48
C ALA A 254 0.54 -0.90 -13.59
N PHE A 255 1.15 -1.75 -12.76
CA PHE A 255 0.42 -2.62 -11.84
C PHE A 255 -0.33 -1.85 -10.75
N TRP A 256 0.26 -0.82 -10.14
CA TRP A 256 -0.42 -0.03 -9.13
C TRP A 256 -1.51 0.88 -9.71
N PHE A 257 -1.35 1.36 -10.94
CA PHE A 257 -2.43 2.07 -11.64
C PHE A 257 -3.64 1.17 -11.97
N LEU A 258 -3.53 -0.16 -11.88
CA LEU A 258 -4.71 -1.03 -12.02
C LEU A 258 -5.75 -0.78 -10.92
N ALA A 259 -5.34 -0.24 -9.77
CA ALA A 259 -6.27 0.19 -8.73
C ALA A 259 -7.16 1.39 -9.15
N GLU A 260 -6.78 2.12 -10.21
CA GLU A 260 -7.48 3.32 -10.71
C GLU A 260 -8.35 3.05 -11.93
N THR A 261 -8.74 1.81 -12.13
CA THR A 261 -9.53 1.43 -13.30
C THR A 261 -10.98 1.83 -13.14
N GLU A 262 -11.69 2.01 -14.25
CA GLU A 262 -13.06 2.54 -14.24
C GLU A 262 -14.00 1.74 -13.34
N LEU A 263 -13.83 0.41 -13.27
CA LEU A 263 -14.59 -0.46 -12.38
C LEU A 263 -14.29 -0.17 -10.89
N LEU A 264 -13.01 -0.04 -10.51
CA LEU A 264 -12.60 0.22 -9.14
C LEU A 264 -12.86 1.68 -8.72
N ASN A 265 -12.80 2.64 -9.65
CA ASN A 265 -13.15 4.05 -9.40
C ASN A 265 -14.64 4.25 -9.11
N GLN A 266 -15.52 3.39 -9.63
CA GLN A 266 -16.95 3.44 -9.35
C GLN A 266 -17.31 2.81 -8.00
N LEU A 267 -16.48 1.91 -7.45
CA LEU A 267 -16.76 1.25 -6.17
C LEU A 267 -16.91 2.24 -4.99
N PRO A 268 -16.05 3.26 -4.82
CA PRO A 268 -16.25 4.27 -3.79
C PRO A 268 -17.60 5.00 -3.89
N SER A 269 -18.18 5.20 -5.08
CA SER A 269 -19.52 5.82 -5.19
C SER A 269 -20.66 4.89 -4.78
N ILE A 270 -20.43 3.59 -4.77
CA ILE A 270 -21.43 2.57 -4.44
C ILE A 270 -21.35 2.18 -2.97
N VAL A 271 -20.14 1.98 -2.45
CA VAL A 271 -19.89 1.35 -1.15
C VAL A 271 -19.44 2.34 -0.07
N SER A 272 -18.83 3.46 -0.44
CA SER A 272 -18.41 4.50 0.52
C SER A 272 -19.48 5.60 0.65
N SER A 273 -19.40 6.32 1.76
CA SER A 273 -20.21 7.49 2.04
C SER A 273 -20.25 8.47 0.88
N SER A 274 -21.48 8.87 0.52
CA SER A 274 -21.67 9.93 -0.46
C SER A 274 -21.08 11.25 0.05
N VAL A 275 -20.48 12.01 -0.87
CA VAL A 275 -19.94 13.34 -0.61
C VAL A 275 -20.62 14.35 -1.51
N ALA A 276 -20.90 15.53 -0.98
CA ALA A 276 -21.52 16.60 -1.75
C ALA A 276 -20.58 17.18 -2.83
N ILE A 277 -19.26 17.17 -2.58
CA ILE A 277 -18.24 17.61 -3.53
C ILE A 277 -17.15 16.55 -3.66
N SER A 278 -16.82 16.24 -4.91
CA SER A 278 -15.64 15.52 -5.36
C SER A 278 -15.26 16.12 -6.71
N LYS A 279 -14.36 17.12 -6.70
CA LYS A 279 -14.10 17.97 -7.87
C LYS A 279 -12.60 18.18 -8.10
N ILE A 280 -12.18 18.06 -9.36
CA ILE A 280 -10.84 18.44 -9.81
C ILE A 280 -10.77 19.95 -10.07
N ILE A 281 -9.73 20.57 -9.55
CA ILE A 281 -9.35 21.98 -9.73
C ILE A 281 -7.99 21.97 -10.45
N HIS A 282 -7.83 22.78 -11.49
CA HIS A 282 -6.56 22.95 -12.17
C HIS A 282 -5.96 24.27 -11.71
N LEU A 283 -4.82 24.20 -11.03
CA LEU A 283 -4.09 25.34 -10.51
C LEU A 283 -3.07 25.78 -11.57
N PRO A 284 -3.22 26.96 -12.21
CA PRO A 284 -2.30 27.42 -13.24
C PRO A 284 -0.91 27.76 -12.68
N PRO A 285 0.16 27.67 -13.49
CA PRO A 285 1.54 27.95 -13.08
C PRO A 285 1.85 29.47 -13.05
N GLU A 286 1.14 30.21 -12.20
CA GLU A 286 1.23 31.68 -12.12
C GLU A 286 2.07 32.16 -10.91
N PRO A 287 2.61 33.39 -10.93
CA PRO A 287 3.29 33.95 -9.76
C PRO A 287 2.39 33.95 -8.52
N LEU A 288 2.90 33.43 -7.40
CA LEU A 288 2.19 33.34 -6.14
C LEU A 288 3.05 33.94 -5.04
N THR A 289 2.54 34.91 -4.28
CA THR A 289 3.21 35.41 -3.08
C THR A 289 2.67 34.74 -1.82
N ILE A 290 3.38 34.77 -0.69
CA ILE A 290 2.86 34.37 0.62
C ILE A 290 3.45 35.27 1.70
N THR A 291 2.69 35.53 2.77
CA THR A 291 3.19 36.23 3.95
C THR A 291 3.86 35.23 4.90
N THR A 292 5.12 35.50 5.23
CA THR A 292 5.92 34.73 6.18
C THR A 292 5.51 35.00 7.63
N MET A 293 5.99 34.19 8.58
CA MET A 293 5.68 34.35 10.01
C MET A 293 6.14 35.69 10.60
N ASP A 294 7.15 36.33 10.01
CA ASP A 294 7.65 37.65 10.40
C ASP A 294 7.03 38.81 9.59
N GLY A 295 5.98 38.53 8.81
CA GLY A 295 5.19 39.55 8.10
C GLY A 295 5.79 40.03 6.78
N ARG A 296 6.86 39.40 6.27
CA ARG A 296 7.40 39.71 4.93
C ARG A 296 6.57 39.00 3.86
N GLU A 297 6.42 39.62 2.70
CA GLU A 297 5.92 38.93 1.51
C GLU A 297 7.09 38.34 0.74
N ILE A 298 6.98 37.06 0.39
CA ILE A 298 7.94 36.36 -0.46
C ILE A 298 7.23 35.76 -1.68
N ASP A 299 7.97 35.65 -2.77
CA ASP A 299 7.52 34.95 -3.97
C ASP A 299 7.74 33.44 -3.81
N ILE A 300 6.72 32.65 -4.16
CA ILE A 300 6.80 31.20 -4.26
C ILE A 300 7.14 30.87 -5.72
N PRO A 301 8.29 30.22 -5.97
CA PRO A 301 8.66 29.80 -7.32
C PRO A 301 7.59 28.90 -7.92
N VAL A 302 7.23 29.18 -9.17
CA VAL A 302 6.37 28.29 -9.97
C VAL A 302 7.14 26.98 -10.22
N PRO A 303 6.56 25.80 -9.92
CA PRO A 303 7.21 24.51 -10.14
C PRO A 303 7.64 24.34 -11.59
N SER A 304 8.91 23.98 -11.78
CA SER A 304 9.52 23.91 -13.12
C SER A 304 10.48 22.75 -13.29
N SER A 305 10.94 22.12 -12.21
CA SER A 305 11.89 21.00 -12.29
C SER A 305 11.36 19.86 -13.18
N PHE A 306 12.21 19.37 -14.08
CA PHE A 306 11.99 18.28 -15.05
C PHE A 306 10.88 18.45 -16.10
N LEU A 307 9.70 18.93 -15.72
CA LEU A 307 8.53 19.01 -16.59
C LEU A 307 8.21 20.42 -17.11
N GLY A 308 9.01 21.43 -16.74
CA GLY A 308 8.70 22.83 -17.03
C GLY A 308 7.48 23.34 -16.25
N ARG A 309 7.02 24.55 -16.57
CA ARG A 309 5.86 25.17 -15.90
C ARG A 309 4.57 24.51 -16.39
N LYS A 310 3.90 23.76 -15.51
CA LYS A 310 2.64 23.06 -15.81
C LYS A 310 1.61 23.35 -14.72
N HIS A 311 0.33 23.22 -15.08
CA HIS A 311 -0.73 23.29 -14.09
C HIS A 311 -0.67 22.10 -13.13
N ILE A 312 -1.17 22.28 -11.91
CA ILE A 312 -1.24 21.23 -10.90
C ILE A 312 -2.70 20.83 -10.72
N GLU A 313 -2.98 19.54 -10.69
CA GLU A 313 -4.31 19.03 -10.39
C GLU A 313 -4.51 18.92 -8.88
N LEU A 314 -5.61 19.49 -8.39
CA LEU A 314 -6.04 19.38 -7.00
C LEU A 314 -7.41 18.72 -6.95
N HIS A 315 -7.64 17.81 -6.01
CA HIS A 315 -8.93 17.15 -5.83
C HIS A 315 -9.55 17.60 -4.52
N LEU A 316 -10.61 18.41 -4.63
CA LEU A 316 -11.40 18.86 -3.49
C LEU A 316 -12.50 17.84 -3.17
N ILE A 317 -12.51 17.35 -1.93
CA ILE A 317 -13.52 16.42 -1.40
C ILE A 317 -14.17 17.07 -0.18
N SER A 318 -15.50 17.10 -0.13
CA SER A 318 -16.24 17.58 1.05
C SER A 318 -17.56 16.85 1.18
N HIS A 319 -17.86 16.34 2.38
CA HIS A 319 -19.13 15.68 2.66
C HIS A 319 -20.32 16.64 2.57
N LYS A 320 -20.13 17.93 2.93
CA LYS A 320 -21.17 18.97 2.93
C LYS A 320 -20.87 20.09 1.93
N LEU A 321 -21.91 20.72 1.38
CA LEU A 321 -21.79 22.00 0.66
C LEU A 321 -21.63 23.14 1.67
N ARG A 322 -20.57 23.93 1.53
CA ARG A 322 -20.17 25.00 2.44
C ARG A 322 -20.11 26.33 1.71
N ALA A 323 -20.51 27.41 2.37
CA ALA A 323 -20.47 28.76 1.82
C ALA A 323 -19.07 29.13 1.31
N GLY A 324 -18.99 29.81 0.16
CA GLY A 324 -17.72 30.21 -0.48
C GLY A 324 -17.01 29.10 -1.27
N MET A 325 -17.32 27.83 -1.00
CA MET A 325 -16.67 26.69 -1.64
C MET A 325 -16.98 26.61 -3.14
N LEU A 326 -15.98 26.24 -3.94
CA LEU A 326 -16.15 25.98 -5.37
C LEU A 326 -17.22 24.91 -5.62
N GLY A 327 -18.17 25.21 -6.50
CA GLY A 327 -19.31 24.34 -6.81
C GLY A 327 -20.61 24.71 -6.09
N THR A 328 -20.62 25.75 -5.25
CA THR A 328 -21.82 26.14 -4.47
C THR A 328 -22.67 27.27 -5.06
N LYS A 329 -22.29 27.82 -6.24
CA LYS A 329 -22.90 29.04 -6.83
C LYS A 329 -24.43 29.01 -7.01
N ASN A 330 -25.05 27.83 -7.09
CA ASN A 330 -26.50 27.68 -7.35
C ASN A 330 -27.25 26.93 -6.23
N SER A 331 -26.65 26.73 -5.05
CA SER A 331 -27.28 25.95 -3.98
C SER A 331 -27.93 26.84 -2.93
N SER A 332 -29.17 26.53 -2.56
CA SER A 332 -29.98 27.28 -1.60
C SER A 332 -29.74 26.88 -0.13
N ARG A 333 -29.10 25.72 0.12
CA ARG A 333 -28.81 25.22 1.47
C ARG A 333 -27.30 24.98 1.60
N LEU A 334 -26.61 25.95 2.18
CA LEU A 334 -25.16 25.93 2.40
C LEU A 334 -24.86 25.94 3.89
N GLU A 335 -23.96 25.05 4.30
CA GLU A 335 -23.39 25.04 5.64
C GLU A 335 -22.35 26.16 5.79
N PRO A 336 -22.04 26.60 7.01
CA PRO A 336 -20.94 27.54 7.22
C PRO A 336 -19.58 26.95 6.77
N PRO A 337 -18.60 27.79 6.43
CA PRO A 337 -17.23 27.34 6.18
C PRO A 337 -16.69 26.58 7.40
N SER A 338 -15.96 25.50 7.18
CA SER A 338 -15.34 24.74 8.26
C SER A 338 -14.18 25.53 8.86
N LYS A 339 -13.91 25.32 10.16
CA LYS A 339 -12.66 25.80 10.77
C LYS A 339 -11.44 25.03 10.26
N GLY A 340 -11.64 23.74 9.95
CA GLY A 340 -10.61 22.84 9.46
C GLY A 340 -10.45 22.88 7.95
N LEU A 341 -9.26 22.55 7.48
CA LEU A 341 -8.95 22.15 6.11
C LEU A 341 -7.85 21.10 6.18
N MET A 342 -8.03 19.97 5.51
CA MET A 342 -6.97 18.97 5.41
C MET A 342 -6.29 19.07 4.05
N ILE A 343 -4.96 19.21 4.06
CA ILE A 343 -4.12 19.09 2.87
C ILE A 343 -3.60 17.67 2.83
N HIS A 344 -3.93 16.93 1.77
CA HIS A 344 -3.59 15.52 1.65
C HIS A 344 -2.61 15.26 0.49
N CYS A 345 -1.58 14.45 0.77
CA CYS A 345 -0.67 13.93 -0.23
C CYS A 345 -0.80 12.40 -0.26
N HIS A 346 -1.11 11.85 -1.44
CA HIS A 346 -1.37 10.42 -1.61
C HIS A 346 -0.11 9.56 -1.59
N GLY A 347 -0.25 8.26 -1.27
CA GLY A 347 0.81 7.26 -1.41
C GLY A 347 1.03 6.81 -2.85
N GLY A 348 1.85 5.77 -3.04
CA GLY A 348 2.14 5.19 -4.36
C GLY A 348 3.63 5.16 -4.75
N GLY A 349 4.52 5.14 -3.75
CA GLY A 349 5.97 4.96 -3.97
C GLY A 349 6.62 6.07 -4.81
N PHE A 350 6.03 7.28 -4.84
CA PHE A 350 6.43 8.41 -5.68
C PHE A 350 6.27 8.20 -7.20
N VAL A 351 5.89 6.99 -7.65
CA VAL A 351 5.90 6.57 -9.07
C VAL A 351 4.51 6.30 -9.62
N ALA A 352 3.51 6.04 -8.77
CA ALA A 352 2.18 5.60 -9.18
C ALA A 352 1.05 6.22 -8.34
N GLN A 353 -0.18 5.96 -8.80
CA GLN A 353 -1.45 6.37 -8.20
C GLN A 353 -1.70 7.89 -8.23
N SER A 354 -2.90 8.26 -7.81
CA SER A 354 -3.40 9.61 -7.67
C SER A 354 -4.38 9.69 -6.48
N SER A 355 -4.94 10.88 -6.24
CA SER A 355 -6.05 11.03 -5.28
C SER A 355 -7.23 10.10 -5.59
N LYS A 356 -7.46 9.67 -6.84
CA LYS A 356 -8.57 8.78 -7.23
C LYS A 356 -8.53 7.44 -6.50
N SER A 357 -7.36 6.80 -6.43
CA SER A 357 -7.15 5.56 -5.67
C SER A 357 -7.54 5.69 -4.19
N HIS A 358 -7.37 6.88 -3.62
CA HIS A 358 -7.48 7.13 -2.18
C HIS A 358 -8.87 7.65 -1.78
N VAL A 359 -9.76 7.96 -2.75
CA VAL A 359 -11.11 8.49 -2.51
C VAL A 359 -11.93 7.61 -1.56
N GLY A 360 -11.73 6.29 -1.60
CA GLY A 360 -12.46 5.32 -0.77
C GLY A 360 -12.42 5.66 0.72
N TYR A 361 -11.22 5.78 1.30
CA TYR A 361 -11.09 6.14 2.72
C TYR A 361 -11.26 7.66 2.96
N LEU A 362 -10.89 8.50 1.99
CA LEU A 362 -10.98 9.97 2.13
C LEU A 362 -12.42 10.46 2.23
N ARG A 363 -13.39 9.78 1.60
CA ARG A 363 -14.82 10.10 1.75
C ARG A 363 -15.32 9.83 3.16
N GLU A 364 -14.90 8.71 3.77
CA GLU A 364 -15.18 8.42 5.17
C GLU A 364 -14.53 9.46 6.08
N TRP A 365 -13.28 9.84 5.82
CA TRP A 365 -12.59 10.87 6.60
C TRP A 365 -13.29 12.22 6.50
N ALA A 366 -13.67 12.66 5.29
CA ALA A 366 -14.40 13.91 5.07
C ALA A 366 -15.74 13.95 5.81
N LYS A 367 -16.44 12.81 5.88
CA LYS A 367 -17.70 12.67 6.61
C LYS A 367 -17.50 12.71 8.12
N HIS A 368 -16.56 11.92 8.64
CA HIS A 368 -16.38 11.78 10.09
C HIS A 368 -15.71 12.99 10.74
N LEU A 369 -14.73 13.61 10.06
CA LEU A 369 -14.08 14.83 10.52
C LEU A 369 -14.93 16.09 10.25
N ASP A 370 -15.91 15.99 9.34
CA ASP A 370 -16.72 17.12 8.86
C ASP A 370 -15.91 18.31 8.33
N ILE A 371 -14.80 18.04 7.64
CA ILE A 371 -13.92 19.07 7.03
C ILE A 371 -13.75 18.85 5.53
N PRO A 372 -13.49 19.92 4.76
CA PRO A 372 -13.01 19.78 3.39
C PRO A 372 -11.59 19.19 3.36
N ILE A 373 -11.34 18.35 2.38
CA ILE A 373 -10.05 17.74 2.09
C ILE A 373 -9.59 18.20 0.70
N LEU A 374 -8.38 18.72 0.60
CA LEU A 374 -7.73 19.07 -0.65
C LEU A 374 -6.55 18.11 -0.88
N CYS A 375 -6.73 17.16 -1.80
CA CYS A 375 -5.66 16.27 -2.22
C CYS A 375 -4.85 16.91 -3.35
N ILE A 376 -3.52 16.82 -3.27
CA ILE A 376 -2.61 17.33 -4.30
C ILE A 376 -2.17 16.17 -5.19
N ASN A 377 -2.53 16.19 -6.48
CA ASN A 377 -2.02 15.23 -7.46
C ASN A 377 -0.68 15.76 -7.98
N TYR A 378 0.39 15.40 -7.29
CA TYR A 378 1.75 15.78 -7.67
C TYR A 378 2.28 14.90 -8.82
N SER A 379 3.25 15.43 -9.55
CA SER A 379 3.91 14.73 -10.66
C SER A 379 4.77 13.57 -10.14
N LEU A 380 4.76 12.46 -10.88
CA LEU A 380 5.34 11.18 -10.46
C LEU A 380 6.69 10.88 -11.13
N ALA A 381 7.54 10.16 -10.44
CA ALA A 381 8.73 9.55 -11.00
C ALA A 381 8.38 8.38 -11.95
N PRO A 382 9.28 7.98 -12.87
CA PRO A 382 10.61 8.56 -13.13
C PRO A 382 10.60 9.86 -13.95
N GLU A 383 9.45 10.31 -14.47
CA GLU A 383 9.36 11.48 -15.33
C GLU A 383 9.53 12.80 -14.56
N ALA A 384 9.09 12.82 -13.30
CA ALA A 384 9.24 13.91 -12.36
C ALA A 384 9.88 13.41 -11.04
N PRO A 385 11.20 13.16 -11.03
CA PRO A 385 11.93 12.79 -9.82
C PRO A 385 12.04 13.96 -8.84
N TYR A 386 12.69 13.74 -7.70
CA TYR A 386 13.02 14.79 -6.75
C TYR A 386 13.77 15.95 -7.44
N PRO A 387 13.42 17.24 -7.21
CA PRO A 387 12.50 17.76 -6.18
C PRO A 387 11.09 18.11 -6.67
N ARG A 388 10.68 17.72 -7.89
CA ARG A 388 9.48 18.24 -8.55
C ARG A 388 8.20 18.17 -7.71
N ALA A 389 7.89 17.03 -7.13
CA ALA A 389 6.68 16.87 -6.31
C ALA A 389 6.63 17.84 -5.11
N ILE A 390 7.77 18.14 -4.46
CA ILE A 390 7.83 19.03 -3.30
C ILE A 390 7.57 20.48 -3.72
N GLU A 391 8.05 20.89 -4.90
CA GLU A 391 7.74 22.22 -5.48
C GLU A 391 6.24 22.37 -5.67
N GLU A 392 5.59 21.38 -6.28
CA GLU A 392 4.14 21.39 -6.55
C GLU A 392 3.32 21.39 -5.27
N ILE A 393 3.70 20.59 -4.28
CA ILE A 393 2.99 20.52 -3.00
C ILE A 393 3.15 21.82 -2.22
N LEU A 394 4.35 22.42 -2.19
CA LEU A 394 4.57 23.73 -1.58
C LEU A 394 3.71 24.82 -2.25
N TYR A 395 3.73 24.85 -3.59
CA TYR A 395 2.97 25.82 -4.37
C TYR A 395 1.45 25.68 -4.14
N ALA A 396 0.94 24.45 -4.18
CA ALA A 396 -0.46 24.15 -3.89
C ALA A 396 -0.85 24.47 -2.44
N TYR A 397 0.02 24.19 -1.47
CA TYR A 397 -0.19 24.54 -0.05
C TYR A 397 -0.32 26.05 0.14
N CYS A 398 0.62 26.83 -0.42
CA CYS A 398 0.58 28.29 -0.35
C CYS A 398 -0.67 28.86 -1.03
N TRP A 399 -1.09 28.29 -2.17
CA TRP A 399 -2.32 28.67 -2.85
C TRP A 399 -3.55 28.36 -2.00
N ALA A 400 -3.63 27.18 -1.40
CA ALA A 400 -4.72 26.78 -0.52
C ALA A 400 -4.82 27.68 0.72
N ARG A 401 -3.68 28.08 1.31
CA ARG A 401 -3.63 29.04 2.42
C ARG A 401 -4.16 30.42 2.05
N LYS A 402 -3.98 30.87 0.81
CA LYS A 402 -4.53 32.15 0.36
C LYS A 402 -6.00 32.07 -0.05
N ASN A 403 -6.44 30.89 -0.48
CA ASN A 403 -7.74 30.67 -1.11
C ASN A 403 -8.64 29.70 -0.31
N HIS A 404 -8.41 29.54 1.00
CA HIS A 404 -9.13 28.58 1.85
C HIS A 404 -10.66 28.78 1.81
N ASN A 405 -11.11 30.03 1.60
CA ASN A 405 -12.50 30.41 1.40
C ASN A 405 -13.13 29.72 0.17
N LEU A 406 -12.38 29.57 -0.93
CA LEU A 406 -12.80 28.81 -2.12
C LEU A 406 -12.88 27.31 -1.87
N LEU A 407 -12.27 26.83 -0.78
CA LEU A 407 -12.26 25.43 -0.38
C LEU A 407 -13.32 25.11 0.68
N GLY A 408 -14.16 26.09 1.06
CA GLY A 408 -15.18 25.92 2.09
C GLY A 408 -14.62 25.92 3.51
N SER A 409 -13.48 26.57 3.73
CA SER A 409 -12.82 26.67 5.03
C SER A 409 -12.49 28.12 5.41
N THR A 410 -12.41 28.40 6.71
CA THR A 410 -11.90 29.64 7.28
C THR A 410 -10.36 29.67 7.35
N GLY A 411 -9.70 28.53 7.17
CA GLY A 411 -8.23 28.43 7.25
C GLY A 411 -7.65 28.51 8.66
N GLU A 412 -8.49 28.49 9.72
CA GLU A 412 -8.04 28.54 11.12
C GLU A 412 -7.19 27.31 11.49
N ASN A 413 -7.64 26.11 11.11
CA ASN A 413 -7.01 24.84 11.47
C ASN A 413 -6.65 24.04 10.21
N ILE A 414 -5.54 24.38 9.55
CA ILE A 414 -5.03 23.61 8.41
C ILE A 414 -4.18 22.46 8.91
N VAL A 415 -4.57 21.22 8.64
CA VAL A 415 -3.80 20.01 8.99
C VAL A 415 -3.21 19.37 7.75
N GLY A 416 -1.96 18.93 7.82
CA GLY A 416 -1.32 18.15 6.77
C GLY A 416 -1.54 16.67 7.03
N ALA A 417 -1.88 15.91 6.00
CA ALA A 417 -2.04 14.47 6.06
C ALA A 417 -1.37 13.80 4.87
N GLY A 418 -0.76 12.64 5.09
CA GLY A 418 -0.28 11.81 3.99
C GLY A 418 -0.07 10.37 4.41
N ASP A 419 0.01 9.50 3.41
CA ASP A 419 0.24 8.08 3.61
C ASP A 419 1.39 7.59 2.72
N SER A 420 2.25 6.71 3.24
CA SER A 420 3.42 6.19 2.52
C SER A 420 4.28 7.32 1.91
N ALA A 421 4.60 7.27 0.62
CA ALA A 421 5.32 8.34 -0.10
C ALA A 421 4.72 9.74 0.11
N GLY A 422 3.38 9.87 0.16
CA GLY A 422 2.70 11.13 0.41
C GLY A 422 2.96 11.68 1.81
N ALA A 423 3.12 10.81 2.81
CA ALA A 423 3.51 11.17 4.16
C ALA A 423 4.93 11.76 4.23
N ASN A 424 5.86 11.17 3.45
CA ASN A 424 7.20 11.74 3.29
C ASN A 424 7.11 13.14 2.66
N LEU A 425 6.40 13.27 1.54
CA LEU A 425 6.28 14.54 0.80
C LEU A 425 5.70 15.67 1.65
N ILE A 426 4.60 15.44 2.38
CA ILE A 426 4.01 16.48 3.23
C ILE A 426 4.91 16.86 4.43
N SER A 427 5.70 15.90 4.93
CA SER A 427 6.74 16.16 5.96
C SER A 427 7.88 17.01 5.38
N SER A 428 8.34 16.69 4.19
CA SER A 428 9.35 17.46 3.46
C SER A 428 8.88 18.87 3.10
N THR A 429 7.62 19.04 2.67
CA THR A 429 7.03 20.36 2.44
C THR A 429 6.92 21.15 3.75
N THR A 430 6.60 20.50 4.88
CA THR A 430 6.61 21.14 6.20
C THR A 430 8.00 21.68 6.53
N LEU A 431 9.05 20.89 6.29
CA LEU A 431 10.43 21.33 6.44
C LEU A 431 10.78 22.48 5.49
N LYS A 432 10.29 22.45 4.24
CA LYS A 432 10.48 23.53 3.27
C LYS A 432 9.80 24.84 3.73
N CYS A 433 8.60 24.76 4.30
CA CYS A 433 7.92 25.90 4.91
C CYS A 433 8.76 26.51 6.05
N ILE A 434 9.35 25.66 6.90
CA ILE A 434 10.27 26.09 7.98
C ILE A 434 11.48 26.85 7.39
N TYR A 435 12.11 26.33 6.34
CA TYR A 435 13.25 26.98 5.68
C TYR A 435 12.90 28.33 5.06
N LEU A 436 11.67 28.48 4.55
CA LEU A 436 11.19 29.70 3.94
C LEU A 436 10.48 30.65 4.92
N ASN A 437 10.42 30.29 6.21
CA ASN A 437 9.66 31.01 7.24
C ASN A 437 8.16 31.18 6.91
N ILE A 438 7.59 30.25 6.14
CA ILE A 438 6.17 30.20 5.80
C ILE A 438 5.43 29.51 6.96
N PRO A 439 4.26 30.01 7.39
CA PRO A 439 3.46 29.32 8.41
C PRO A 439 3.17 27.87 7.98
N THR A 440 3.54 26.92 8.84
CA THR A 440 3.33 25.49 8.65
C THR A 440 1.86 25.11 8.90
N VAL A 441 1.51 23.84 8.63
CA VAL A 441 0.24 23.27 9.06
C VAL A 441 0.16 23.26 10.59
N LYS A 442 -1.05 23.40 11.16
CA LYS A 442 -1.30 23.38 12.60
C LYS A 442 -0.94 22.03 13.24
N GLY A 443 -1.15 20.95 12.49
CA GLY A 443 -0.81 19.59 12.90
C GLY A 443 -0.51 18.72 11.68
N LEU A 444 0.31 17.70 11.88
CA LEU A 444 0.77 16.79 10.83
C LEU A 444 0.39 15.35 11.17
N PHE A 445 -0.38 14.70 10.30
CA PHE A 445 -0.69 13.28 10.38
C PHE A 445 0.06 12.53 9.28
N ILE A 446 0.84 11.51 9.66
CA ILE A 446 1.56 10.67 8.70
C ILE A 446 1.32 9.19 8.97
N ALA A 447 1.01 8.43 7.92
CA ALA A 447 0.79 6.99 8.00
C ALA A 447 1.88 6.20 7.26
N TYR A 448 2.49 5.21 7.94
CA TYR A 448 3.48 4.24 7.44
C TYR A 448 4.50 4.86 6.48
N ALA A 449 5.13 5.94 6.95
CA ALA A 449 5.91 6.86 6.12
C ALA A 449 7.35 6.36 5.90
N PRO A 450 7.86 6.32 4.65
CA PRO A 450 9.28 6.16 4.35
C PRO A 450 9.99 7.50 4.59
N ILE A 451 10.24 7.86 5.85
CA ILE A 451 10.88 9.14 6.21
C ILE A 451 12.35 9.19 5.77
N MET A 452 13.01 8.04 5.64
CA MET A 452 14.36 7.95 5.07
C MET A 452 14.30 7.36 3.65
N VAL A 453 14.22 8.23 2.65
CA VAL A 453 14.32 7.92 1.22
C VAL A 453 15.80 7.74 0.85
N HIS A 454 16.43 6.79 1.52
CA HIS A 454 17.80 6.33 1.32
C HIS A 454 17.89 4.92 1.91
N TYR A 455 18.46 3.95 1.20
CA TYR A 455 18.53 2.59 1.71
C TYR A 455 19.68 2.39 2.70
N ILE A 456 19.39 2.62 3.98
CA ILE A 456 20.17 2.17 5.12
C ILE A 456 19.46 0.96 5.75
N PRO A 457 20.11 -0.20 5.95
CA PRO A 457 19.46 -1.34 6.57
C PRO A 457 18.92 -1.03 7.97
N THR A 458 17.72 -1.55 8.23
CA THR A 458 17.11 -1.60 9.56
C THR A 458 16.44 -2.97 9.71
N PRO A 459 16.17 -3.42 10.95
CA PRO A 459 15.38 -4.61 11.21
C PRO A 459 14.05 -4.62 10.43
N ALA A 460 13.29 -3.53 10.45
CA ALA A 460 12.01 -3.46 9.76
C ALA A 460 12.18 -3.57 8.23
N ARG A 461 13.19 -2.93 7.65
CA ARG A 461 13.43 -3.00 6.20
C ARG A 461 13.66 -4.43 5.71
N LEU A 462 14.18 -5.34 6.54
CA LEU A 462 14.31 -6.76 6.19
C LEU A 462 12.95 -7.46 5.97
N LEU A 463 11.85 -6.91 6.46
CA LEU A 463 10.49 -7.42 6.19
C LEU A 463 10.12 -7.38 4.71
N CYS A 464 10.79 -6.54 3.89
CA CYS A 464 10.60 -6.51 2.45
C CYS A 464 10.89 -7.86 1.74
N MET A 465 11.55 -8.81 2.41
CA MET A 465 11.74 -10.17 1.89
C MET A 465 10.45 -11.00 1.89
N MET A 466 9.48 -10.63 2.73
CA MET A 466 8.21 -11.33 2.92
C MET A 466 6.98 -10.43 2.76
N ASP A 467 7.17 -9.19 2.32
CA ASP A 467 6.09 -8.21 2.16
C ASP A 467 5.40 -8.38 0.79
N PRO A 468 4.07 -8.63 0.78
CA PRO A 468 3.32 -8.86 -0.45
C PRO A 468 3.05 -7.60 -1.29
N LEU A 469 3.29 -6.40 -0.76
CA LEU A 469 2.99 -5.12 -1.40
C LEU A 469 4.25 -4.33 -1.74
N ILE A 470 5.23 -4.34 -0.85
CA ILE A 470 6.52 -3.66 -0.99
C ILE A 470 7.66 -4.67 -0.88
N PRO A 471 7.76 -5.61 -1.82
CA PRO A 471 8.90 -6.52 -1.84
C PRO A 471 10.18 -5.74 -2.16
N PHE A 472 11.34 -6.25 -1.72
CA PHE A 472 12.63 -5.54 -1.80
C PHE A 472 12.89 -4.84 -3.14
N GLY A 473 12.65 -5.54 -4.26
CA GLY A 473 12.95 -4.96 -5.56
C GLY A 473 11.99 -3.86 -5.99
N PHE A 474 10.75 -3.82 -5.50
CA PHE A 474 9.83 -2.70 -5.75
C PHE A 474 10.28 -1.48 -4.98
N LEU A 475 10.63 -1.66 -3.69
CA LEU A 475 11.19 -0.60 -2.84
C LEU A 475 12.40 0.06 -3.50
N MET A 476 13.39 -0.74 -3.91
CA MET A 476 14.63 -0.22 -4.48
C MET A 476 14.41 0.50 -5.83
N ARG A 477 13.43 0.07 -6.63
CA ARG A 477 13.10 0.74 -7.90
C ARG A 477 12.38 2.05 -7.71
N CYS A 478 11.44 2.11 -6.78
CA CYS A 478 10.79 3.37 -6.39
C CYS A 478 11.83 4.36 -5.87
N LEU A 479 12.74 3.90 -5.00
CA LEU A 479 13.85 4.69 -4.50
C LEU A 479 14.74 5.21 -5.63
N LYS A 480 15.21 4.32 -6.53
CA LYS A 480 16.04 4.72 -7.67
C LYS A 480 15.32 5.74 -8.57
N ALA A 481 14.08 5.47 -8.95
CA ALA A 481 13.32 6.31 -9.87
C ALA A 481 13.06 7.72 -9.31
N TYR A 482 12.84 7.85 -8.00
CA TYR A 482 12.55 9.13 -7.37
C TYR A 482 13.80 9.90 -6.95
N ALA A 483 14.79 9.22 -6.36
CA ALA A 483 15.93 9.84 -5.71
C ALA A 483 17.22 9.86 -6.56
N CYS A 484 17.33 9.00 -7.57
CA CYS A 484 18.52 8.84 -8.41
C CYS A 484 18.14 8.82 -9.90
N PRO A 485 17.65 9.94 -10.46
CA PRO A 485 17.24 9.99 -11.86
C PRO A 485 18.43 9.75 -12.82
N ASP A 486 18.13 9.16 -13.98
CA ASP A 486 19.15 8.85 -14.98
C ASP A 486 19.83 10.12 -15.51
N GLU A 487 21.15 10.06 -15.74
CA GLU A 487 21.95 11.20 -16.23
C GLU A 487 21.40 11.81 -17.52
N LYS A 488 20.83 10.98 -18.40
CA LYS A 488 20.20 11.44 -19.65
C LYS A 488 19.03 12.39 -19.39
N LEU A 489 18.19 12.08 -18.41
CA LEU A 489 17.06 12.93 -18.04
C LEU A 489 17.55 14.27 -17.47
N ILE A 490 18.59 14.23 -16.64
CA ILE A 490 19.23 15.43 -16.09
C ILE A 490 19.81 16.30 -17.22
N GLN A 491 20.51 15.71 -18.19
CA GLN A 491 21.09 16.41 -19.33
C GLN A 491 20.02 17.07 -20.22
N GLN A 492 18.96 16.35 -20.57
CA GLN A 492 17.85 16.88 -21.37
C GLN A 492 17.18 18.10 -20.69
N CYS A 493 17.04 18.06 -19.37
CA CYS A 493 16.49 19.19 -18.61
C CYS A 493 17.43 20.41 -18.63
N ASN A 494 18.74 20.19 -18.48
CA ASN A 494 19.73 21.27 -18.52
C ASN A 494 19.82 21.93 -19.90
N GLU A 495 19.69 21.16 -20.98
CA GLU A 495 19.67 21.66 -22.35
C GLU A 495 18.40 22.47 -22.65
N ASN A 496 17.22 21.98 -22.23
CA ASN A 496 15.95 22.69 -22.40
C ASN A 496 15.85 23.96 -21.54
N GLY A 497 16.47 23.96 -20.35
CA GLY A 497 16.53 25.13 -19.46
C GLY A 497 17.39 26.29 -19.98
N GLN A 498 18.25 26.07 -20.99
CA GLN A 498 19.01 27.13 -21.66
C GLN A 498 18.27 27.76 -22.84
N ASN A 499 17.22 27.12 -23.37
CA ASN A 499 16.47 27.57 -24.54
C ASN A 499 15.07 28.14 -24.21
N SER A 500 14.65 28.16 -22.93
CA SER A 500 13.27 28.50 -22.54
C SER A 500 12.94 30.00 -22.42
N ASP A 501 13.86 30.90 -22.78
CA ASP A 501 13.58 32.35 -22.75
C ASP A 501 12.93 32.87 -24.04
N THR A 502 12.63 32.00 -25.02
CA THR A 502 12.03 32.40 -26.31
C THR A 502 10.95 31.45 -26.81
N GLU A 503 9.96 31.11 -25.98
CA GLU A 503 8.63 30.77 -26.52
C GLU A 503 7.64 31.82 -26.04
N SER A 504 7.50 32.85 -26.88
CA SER A 504 6.41 33.81 -26.82
C SER A 504 5.08 33.07 -26.90
N PHE A 505 4.28 33.17 -25.83
CA PHE A 505 2.87 32.86 -25.90
C PHE A 505 2.24 33.76 -26.98
N GLU A 506 1.63 33.16 -28.01
CA GLU A 506 0.69 33.90 -28.86
C GLU A 506 -0.44 34.40 -27.96
N GLU A 507 -0.58 35.72 -27.85
CA GLU A 507 -1.75 36.35 -27.26
C GLU A 507 -2.98 35.89 -28.05
N ILE A 508 -3.81 35.06 -27.44
CA ILE A 508 -5.15 34.73 -27.93
C ILE A 508 -5.91 36.05 -28.01
N THR A 509 -6.25 36.47 -29.22
CA THR A 509 -6.97 37.72 -29.46
C THR A 509 -8.44 37.57 -29.10
N GLU A 510 -9.12 38.67 -28.76
CA GLU A 510 -10.57 38.68 -28.45
C GLU A 510 -11.43 38.04 -29.57
N SER A 511 -10.93 38.00 -30.81
CA SER A 511 -11.56 37.30 -31.93
C SER A 511 -11.56 35.77 -31.80
N ASP A 512 -10.53 35.18 -31.18
CA ASP A 512 -10.41 33.71 -31.02
C ASP A 512 -11.37 33.20 -29.92
N LEU A 513 -11.66 34.05 -28.92
CA LEU A 513 -12.71 33.82 -27.91
C LEU A 513 -14.13 33.89 -28.48
N LEU A 514 -14.33 34.62 -29.59
CA LEU A 514 -15.62 34.71 -30.28
C LEU A 514 -15.91 33.47 -31.15
N GLU A 515 -14.90 32.84 -31.74
CA GLU A 515 -15.08 31.58 -32.49
C GLU A 515 -15.39 30.39 -31.57
N LEU A 516 -14.84 30.36 -30.35
CA LEU A 516 -15.19 29.35 -29.34
C LEU A 516 -16.60 29.53 -28.73
N GLN A 517 -17.21 30.71 -28.88
CA GLN A 517 -18.60 30.96 -28.49
C GLN A 517 -19.63 30.65 -29.59
N ALA A 518 -19.19 30.44 -30.84
CA ALA A 518 -20.06 30.12 -31.97
C ALA A 518 -20.46 28.63 -32.06
N HIS A 519 -19.75 27.73 -31.38
CA HIS A 519 -20.15 26.33 -31.23
C HIS A 519 -20.85 26.07 -29.88
N LYS A 520 -22.00 26.74 -29.68
CA LYS A 520 -23.03 26.24 -28.77
C LYS A 520 -23.83 25.15 -29.48
N SER A 521 -23.83 23.96 -28.90
CA SER A 521 -24.84 22.94 -29.17
C SER A 521 -26.25 23.53 -28.93
N PRO A 522 -27.25 23.26 -29.78
CA PRO A 522 -28.55 23.87 -29.65
C PRO A 522 -29.29 23.25 -28.45
N VAL A 523 -29.68 24.11 -27.52
CA VAL A 523 -30.78 23.86 -26.59
C VAL A 523 -32.07 24.23 -27.33
N SER A 524 -33.07 23.33 -27.32
CA SER A 524 -34.45 23.71 -27.53
C SER A 524 -35.23 23.47 -26.24
N ASP A 525 -35.61 24.57 -25.58
CA ASP A 525 -36.61 24.61 -24.52
C ASP A 525 -37.97 24.14 -25.05
N THR A 526 -38.69 23.34 -24.27
CA THR A 526 -40.05 23.67 -23.78
C THR A 526 -40.56 22.59 -22.82
N SER A 527 -41.37 23.07 -21.88
CA SER A 527 -41.84 22.43 -20.66
C SER A 527 -43.01 21.46 -20.85
N ASP A 528 -43.27 20.74 -19.75
CA ASP A 528 -44.58 20.25 -19.28
C ASP A 528 -45.01 18.81 -19.57
N THR A 529 -45.00 18.05 -18.47
CA THR A 529 -46.08 17.21 -17.91
C THR A 529 -46.97 16.33 -18.83
N LEU A 530 -47.10 15.08 -18.36
CA LEU A 530 -48.29 14.19 -18.33
C LEU A 530 -48.36 12.99 -19.28
N THR A 531 -48.54 11.84 -18.60
CA THR A 531 -49.38 10.66 -18.94
C THR A 531 -49.06 9.82 -20.17
N TYR A 532 -48.62 8.58 -19.90
CA TYR A 532 -48.66 7.49 -20.87
C TYR A 532 -49.98 6.71 -20.72
N GLY A 533 -50.79 6.72 -21.78
CA GLY A 533 -52.04 6.00 -21.87
C GLY A 533 -52.35 5.57 -23.29
N SER A 534 -52.04 4.29 -23.56
CA SER A 534 -52.83 3.34 -24.36
C SER A 534 -52.99 3.45 -25.89
N LEU A 535 -52.84 2.24 -26.49
CA LEU A 535 -53.58 1.61 -27.59
C LEU A 535 -53.00 1.56 -29.03
N THR A 536 -52.59 0.33 -29.39
CA THR A 536 -52.92 -0.48 -30.60
C THR A 536 -52.44 0.02 -31.97
N SER A 537 -52.00 -0.80 -32.95
CA SER A 537 -52.34 -2.18 -33.34
C SER A 537 -51.33 -2.73 -34.37
N ASN A 538 -51.14 -4.07 -34.38
CA ASN A 538 -50.91 -5.03 -35.50
C ASN A 538 -49.80 -4.72 -36.56
N ASP A 539 -48.96 -5.63 -37.06
CA ASP A 539 -49.01 -7.09 -37.21
C ASP A 539 -47.59 -7.68 -37.46
N GLU A 540 -47.46 -8.96 -37.08
CA GLU A 540 -46.65 -10.06 -37.65
C GLU A 540 -45.11 -10.01 -37.87
N GLY A 541 -44.41 -10.97 -37.22
CA GLY A 541 -43.38 -11.78 -37.89
C GLY A 541 -41.97 -11.85 -37.27
N GLY A 542 -41.65 -12.96 -36.59
CA GLY A 542 -40.34 -13.63 -36.74
C GLY A 542 -39.17 -13.30 -35.79
N THR A 543 -39.09 -14.06 -34.69
CA THR A 543 -37.89 -14.75 -34.14
C THR A 543 -36.63 -13.99 -33.63
N THR A 544 -36.25 -14.38 -32.41
CA THR A 544 -34.93 -14.33 -31.70
C THR A 544 -34.47 -13.02 -31.05
N LYS A 545 -34.55 -12.99 -29.70
CA LYS A 545 -33.76 -12.12 -28.80
C LYS A 545 -32.53 -12.88 -28.30
N PRO A 546 -31.33 -12.28 -28.22
CA PRO A 546 -30.36 -12.60 -27.19
C PRO A 546 -30.64 -11.77 -25.93
N SER A 547 -30.57 -12.40 -24.77
CA SER A 547 -30.73 -11.79 -23.44
C SER A 547 -29.45 -11.09 -22.99
N ASN A 548 -29.57 -9.85 -22.52
CA ASN A 548 -28.52 -9.14 -21.77
C ASN A 548 -28.26 -9.87 -20.44
N ASN A 549 -27.07 -10.47 -20.32
CA ASN A 549 -26.60 -11.17 -19.11
C ASN A 549 -25.47 -10.41 -18.38
N SER A 550 -25.07 -9.21 -18.83
CA SER A 550 -23.96 -8.45 -18.23
C SER A 550 -24.29 -7.83 -16.87
N ASP A 551 -25.55 -7.53 -16.61
CA ASP A 551 -25.91 -6.67 -15.47
C ASP A 551 -26.22 -7.49 -14.20
N LYS A 552 -26.37 -8.81 -14.33
CA LYS A 552 -26.64 -9.70 -13.18
C LYS A 552 -25.36 -10.22 -12.52
N GLU A 553 -24.26 -10.32 -13.28
CA GLU A 553 -22.99 -10.86 -12.79
C GLU A 553 -22.21 -9.89 -11.87
N ALA A 554 -22.45 -8.58 -12.02
CA ALA A 554 -21.90 -7.55 -11.12
C ALA A 554 -22.62 -7.52 -9.76
N SER A 555 -23.89 -7.91 -9.70
CA SER A 555 -24.65 -8.01 -8.43
C SER A 555 -24.17 -9.20 -7.60
N ASP A 556 -23.95 -10.35 -8.22
CA ASP A 556 -23.41 -11.57 -7.58
C ASP A 556 -21.94 -11.41 -7.13
N PHE A 557 -21.25 -10.34 -7.55
CA PHE A 557 -19.92 -9.95 -7.06
C PHE A 557 -19.99 -9.30 -5.67
N LEU A 558 -21.02 -8.50 -5.43
CA LEU A 558 -21.20 -7.73 -4.20
C LEU A 558 -21.64 -8.63 -3.03
N GLU A 559 -22.49 -9.61 -3.29
CA GLU A 559 -23.18 -10.38 -2.23
C GLU A 559 -22.30 -11.38 -1.46
N LYS A 560 -21.11 -11.73 -1.96
CA LYS A 560 -20.23 -12.76 -1.35
C LYS A 560 -19.01 -12.21 -0.59
N TYR A 561 -18.67 -10.94 -0.81
CA TYR A 561 -17.50 -10.28 -0.20
C TYR A 561 -17.85 -9.03 0.61
N ILE A 562 -19.11 -8.59 0.56
CA ILE A 562 -19.66 -7.64 1.51
C ILE A 562 -20.08 -8.45 2.74
N LEU A 563 -19.53 -8.10 3.91
CA LEU A 563 -20.11 -8.51 5.19
C LEU A 563 -21.60 -8.18 5.15
N ASP A 564 -22.47 -9.17 5.38
CA ASP A 564 -23.90 -8.93 5.64
C ASP A 564 -24.01 -7.73 6.59
N SER A 565 -24.38 -6.57 6.05
CA SER A 565 -24.62 -5.38 6.85
C SER A 565 -25.95 -5.62 7.54
N ASP A 566 -25.88 -6.01 8.81
CA ASP A 566 -27.04 -6.47 9.59
C ASP A 566 -28.01 -5.34 10.01
N THR A 567 -28.11 -4.27 9.23
CA THR A 567 -29.07 -3.18 9.42
C THR A 567 -29.33 -2.43 8.12
N ASP A 568 -30.61 -2.27 7.79
CA ASP A 568 -31.05 -1.24 6.84
C ASP A 568 -31.60 -0.01 7.59
N THR A 569 -31.65 1.10 6.87
CA THR A 569 -31.71 2.53 7.29
C THR A 569 -32.83 2.99 8.26
N ASP A 570 -33.67 2.09 8.80
CA ASP A 570 -34.71 2.42 9.81
C ASP A 570 -34.82 1.41 10.98
N GLY A 571 -33.83 0.54 11.20
CA GLY A 571 -33.68 -0.17 12.49
C GLY A 571 -34.77 -1.20 12.88
N THR A 572 -35.47 -1.82 11.92
CA THR A 572 -36.48 -2.87 12.22
C THR A 572 -36.08 -4.23 11.63
N ARG A 573 -36.14 -5.31 12.43
CA ARG A 573 -35.84 -6.70 12.04
C ARG A 573 -36.88 -7.26 11.06
N ILE A 574 -36.44 -7.84 9.94
CA ILE A 574 -37.27 -8.71 9.08
C ILE A 574 -36.83 -10.16 9.25
N SER A 575 -37.75 -11.02 9.68
CA SER A 575 -37.56 -12.47 9.75
C SER A 575 -37.78 -13.10 8.37
N ILE A 576 -36.79 -13.83 7.83
CA ILE A 576 -36.98 -14.63 6.62
C ILE A 576 -37.24 -16.08 6.99
N LEU A 577 -38.51 -16.48 6.92
CA LEU A 577 -38.89 -17.85 6.60
C LEU A 577 -39.38 -17.85 5.15
N ARG A 578 -38.70 -18.59 4.28
CA ARG A 578 -39.37 -19.41 3.27
C ARG A 578 -38.51 -20.60 2.87
N ASN A 579 -39.07 -21.77 3.14
CA ASN A 579 -38.64 -23.09 2.74
C ASN A 579 -38.92 -23.36 1.25
N GLU A 580 -38.30 -24.46 0.81
CA GLU A 580 -38.53 -25.30 -0.38
C GLU A 580 -37.60 -24.99 -1.57
N SER A 581 -36.78 -25.91 -2.07
CA SER A 581 -36.78 -27.38 -1.96
C SER A 581 -35.45 -27.98 -2.45
N GLU A 582 -35.09 -29.15 -1.90
CA GLU A 582 -33.92 -29.97 -2.22
C GLU A 582 -33.78 -30.32 -3.73
N SER A 583 -32.59 -30.14 -4.30
CA SER A 583 -31.82 -31.20 -4.98
C SER A 583 -30.54 -30.67 -5.65
N SER A 584 -29.49 -31.50 -5.59
CA SER A 584 -28.17 -31.40 -6.26
C SER A 584 -27.13 -30.43 -5.69
N ALA A 585 -26.49 -30.87 -4.60
CA ALA A 585 -25.18 -30.39 -4.17
C ALA A 585 -24.06 -31.03 -5.00
N SER A 586 -23.30 -30.21 -5.74
CA SER A 586 -21.85 -30.27 -5.98
C SER A 586 -21.50 -29.49 -7.26
N THR A 587 -20.41 -28.70 -7.22
CA THR A 587 -19.75 -28.01 -8.37
C THR A 587 -20.08 -26.52 -8.63
N ILE A 588 -20.46 -25.73 -7.64
CA ILE A 588 -20.59 -24.25 -7.81
C ILE A 588 -19.87 -23.51 -6.67
N THR A 589 -18.54 -23.39 -6.74
CA THR A 589 -17.79 -22.43 -5.92
C THR A 589 -16.49 -21.93 -6.56
N GLU A 590 -15.79 -22.73 -7.38
CA GLU A 590 -14.51 -22.32 -8.00
C GLU A 590 -14.64 -21.48 -9.28
N ASN A 591 -15.67 -21.71 -10.11
CA ASN A 591 -15.83 -20.99 -11.39
C ASN A 591 -16.17 -19.49 -11.24
N SER A 592 -16.71 -19.05 -10.09
CA SER A 592 -17.14 -17.65 -9.93
C SER A 592 -15.97 -16.68 -9.77
N ILE A 593 -14.98 -17.02 -8.95
CA ILE A 593 -13.80 -16.17 -8.69
C ILE A 593 -12.90 -16.14 -9.93
N GLN A 594 -12.70 -17.29 -10.57
CA GLN A 594 -11.91 -17.39 -11.79
C GLN A 594 -12.49 -16.52 -12.91
N ASN A 595 -13.80 -16.62 -13.17
CA ASN A 595 -14.45 -15.79 -14.20
C ASN A 595 -14.39 -14.29 -13.86
N LYS A 596 -14.54 -13.91 -12.59
CA LYS A 596 -14.45 -12.51 -12.13
C LYS A 596 -13.04 -11.93 -12.29
N VAL A 597 -12.02 -12.67 -11.86
CA VAL A 597 -10.61 -12.27 -11.99
C VAL A 597 -10.19 -12.22 -13.46
N THR A 598 -10.58 -13.21 -14.25
CA THR A 598 -10.30 -13.25 -15.69
C THR A 598 -11.01 -12.12 -16.43
N SER A 599 -12.29 -11.84 -16.14
CA SER A 599 -13.02 -10.72 -16.73
C SER A 599 -12.42 -9.37 -16.35
N PHE A 600 -12.00 -9.20 -15.09
CA PHE A 600 -11.23 -8.04 -14.65
C PHE A 600 -9.95 -7.91 -15.47
N VAL A 601 -9.09 -8.94 -15.53
CA VAL A 601 -7.84 -8.89 -16.31
C VAL A 601 -8.08 -8.65 -17.82
N TYR A 602 -9.20 -9.08 -18.39
CA TYR A 602 -9.54 -8.83 -19.80
C TYR A 602 -10.07 -7.42 -20.06
N SER A 603 -10.96 -6.87 -19.23
CA SER A 603 -11.41 -5.47 -19.37
C SER A 603 -10.26 -4.48 -19.26
N MET A 604 -9.22 -4.87 -18.53
CA MET A 604 -7.98 -4.12 -18.31
C MET A 604 -7.07 -4.06 -19.53
N ARG A 605 -7.18 -5.02 -20.46
CA ARG A 605 -6.33 -5.10 -21.65
C ARG A 605 -6.58 -3.94 -22.61
N GLU A 606 -7.81 -3.44 -22.75
CA GLU A 606 -8.11 -2.33 -23.65
C GLU A 606 -7.49 -1.01 -23.16
N GLN A 607 -7.61 -0.70 -21.86
CA GLN A 607 -6.92 0.45 -21.25
C GLN A 607 -5.39 0.30 -21.27
N PHE A 608 -4.88 -0.91 -21.02
CA PHE A 608 -3.45 -1.21 -21.08
C PHE A 608 -2.87 -1.08 -22.49
N THR A 609 -3.59 -1.54 -23.51
CA THR A 609 -3.17 -1.38 -24.91
C THR A 609 -3.06 0.09 -25.28
N LYS A 610 -3.96 0.94 -24.75
CA LYS A 610 -3.89 2.40 -24.91
C LYS A 610 -2.68 3.02 -24.17
N TYR A 611 -2.35 2.53 -22.97
CA TYR A 611 -1.18 2.97 -22.20
C TYR A 611 0.16 2.57 -22.85
N MET A 612 0.25 1.37 -23.42
CA MET A 612 1.48 0.86 -24.06
C MET A 612 1.69 1.40 -25.49
N GLN A 613 0.67 1.93 -26.15
CA GLN A 613 0.77 2.49 -27.51
C GLN A 613 1.69 3.74 -27.59
N GLU A 614 2.01 4.37 -26.46
CA GLU A 614 2.86 5.56 -26.38
C GLU A 614 4.31 5.25 -25.92
N ARG A 615 4.67 3.99 -25.65
CA ARG A 615 6.01 3.59 -25.18
C ARG A 615 6.61 2.45 -25.98
N THR A 616 7.94 2.46 -26.11
CA THR A 616 8.71 1.38 -26.72
C THR A 616 8.40 0.05 -26.02
N ALA A 617 8.10 -0.99 -26.81
CA ALA A 617 7.75 -2.31 -26.29
C ALA A 617 8.82 -2.82 -25.30
N PRO A 618 8.42 -3.33 -24.12
CA PRO A 618 9.38 -3.90 -23.18
C PRO A 618 10.12 -5.08 -23.84
N GLU A 619 11.39 -5.28 -23.49
CA GLU A 619 12.13 -6.45 -23.93
C GLU A 619 11.34 -7.73 -23.58
N LYS A 620 11.28 -8.67 -24.53
CA LYS A 620 10.54 -9.93 -24.35
C LYS A 620 11.15 -10.70 -23.17
N LEU A 621 10.42 -10.77 -22.06
CA LEU A 621 10.82 -11.49 -20.84
C LEU A 621 10.49 -12.99 -20.94
N LEU A 622 10.87 -13.62 -22.05
CA LEU A 622 10.83 -15.07 -22.21
C LEU A 622 12.20 -15.60 -21.76
N ASP A 623 12.19 -16.24 -20.59
CA ASP A 623 13.34 -16.83 -19.92
C ASP A 623 14.35 -15.79 -19.42
N LEU A 624 14.09 -15.26 -18.22
CA LEU A 624 15.16 -14.67 -17.41
C LEU A 624 16.13 -15.79 -17.06
N ASP A 625 17.21 -15.91 -17.82
CA ASP A 625 18.41 -16.58 -17.34
C ASP A 625 18.73 -15.95 -15.99
N ILE A 626 18.56 -16.75 -14.93
CA ILE A 626 19.07 -16.45 -13.61
C ILE A 626 20.57 -16.35 -13.82
N ASP A 627 21.12 -15.16 -13.95
CA ASP A 627 22.54 -15.00 -13.70
C ASP A 627 22.72 -15.12 -12.19
N PRO A 628 23.20 -16.26 -11.68
CA PRO A 628 23.38 -16.46 -10.24
C PRO A 628 24.54 -15.61 -9.73
N GLU A 629 25.35 -15.01 -10.62
CA GLU A 629 26.55 -14.25 -10.28
C GLU A 629 26.33 -12.74 -10.13
N THR A 630 25.20 -12.19 -10.62
CA THR A 630 24.90 -10.78 -10.37
C THR A 630 24.33 -10.61 -8.95
N ALA A 631 25.20 -10.40 -7.97
CA ALA A 631 24.83 -10.15 -6.58
C ALA A 631 23.76 -9.03 -6.46
N LEU A 632 22.77 -9.20 -5.58
CA LEU A 632 21.79 -8.16 -5.22
C LEU A 632 22.45 -6.80 -4.97
N SER A 633 23.66 -6.79 -4.42
CA SER A 633 24.47 -5.59 -4.17
C SER A 633 24.87 -4.83 -5.44
N SER A 634 25.14 -5.49 -6.57
CA SER A 634 25.55 -4.80 -7.80
C SER A 634 24.36 -4.19 -8.57
N LYS A 635 23.16 -4.80 -8.48
CA LYS A 635 21.94 -4.26 -9.09
C LYS A 635 21.38 -3.01 -8.39
N PHE A 636 21.68 -2.84 -7.10
CA PHE A 636 21.04 -1.81 -6.26
C PHE A 636 22.04 -0.89 -5.54
N SER A 637 23.29 -0.82 -6.01
CA SER A 637 24.28 0.15 -5.53
C SER A 637 24.12 1.47 -6.28
N PHE A 638 23.39 2.42 -5.69
CA PHE A 638 23.31 3.79 -6.17
C PHE A 638 23.41 4.77 -4.99
N ASP A 639 24.03 5.92 -5.22
CA ASP A 639 24.23 6.94 -4.19
C ASP A 639 23.03 7.89 -4.13
N VAL A 640 22.49 8.09 -2.93
CA VAL A 640 21.32 8.93 -2.70
C VAL A 640 21.73 10.14 -1.87
N SER A 641 21.35 11.33 -2.32
CA SER A 641 21.61 12.59 -1.60
C SER A 641 21.05 12.55 -0.18
N LYS A 642 21.85 12.97 0.81
CA LYS A 642 21.40 13.15 2.21
C LYS A 642 20.67 14.48 2.43
N ASP A 643 19.92 14.94 1.43
CA ASP A 643 19.13 16.18 1.49
C ASP A 643 17.95 16.01 2.48
N PRO A 644 17.81 16.87 3.51
CA PRO A 644 16.68 16.84 4.43
C PRO A 644 15.30 16.97 3.78
N LEU A 645 15.19 17.60 2.60
CA LEU A 645 13.93 17.68 1.87
C LEU A 645 13.59 16.38 1.13
N LEU A 646 14.57 15.53 0.87
CA LEU A 646 14.35 14.18 0.34
C LEU A 646 14.09 13.19 1.49
N SER A 647 14.86 13.29 2.56
CA SER A 647 14.73 12.47 3.76
C SER A 647 14.65 13.37 5.00
N PRO A 648 13.43 13.71 5.50
CA PRO A 648 13.25 14.55 6.69
C PRO A 648 13.99 14.04 7.92
N LEU A 649 14.35 12.76 7.96
CA LEU A 649 15.20 12.20 9.02
C LEU A 649 16.62 12.78 9.06
N PHE A 650 17.09 13.51 8.05
CA PHE A 650 18.39 14.19 8.07
C PHE A 650 18.29 15.66 8.49
N ALA A 651 17.09 16.19 8.76
CA ALA A 651 16.93 17.55 9.24
C ALA A 651 17.68 17.80 10.55
N THR A 652 18.14 19.04 10.77
CA THR A 652 18.83 19.42 12.00
C THR A 652 17.85 19.48 13.18
N ASP A 653 18.32 19.30 14.41
CA ASP A 653 17.44 19.37 15.59
C ASP A 653 16.80 20.77 15.75
N GLU A 654 17.48 21.84 15.30
CA GLU A 654 16.95 23.21 15.28
C GLU A 654 15.77 23.38 14.31
N ASP A 655 15.79 22.65 13.19
CA ASP A 655 14.67 22.64 12.24
C ASP A 655 13.55 21.74 12.74
N LEU A 656 13.88 20.56 13.28
CA LEU A 656 12.90 19.64 13.85
C LEU A 656 12.15 20.27 15.02
N LYS A 657 12.79 21.12 15.84
CA LYS A 657 12.11 21.85 16.92
C LYS A 657 10.99 22.79 16.45
N LYS A 658 10.98 23.14 15.16
CA LYS A 658 9.96 23.99 14.53
C LYS A 658 8.86 23.18 13.83
N PHE A 659 8.90 21.85 13.89
CA PHE A 659 7.83 21.01 13.35
C PHE A 659 6.52 21.23 14.12
N PRO A 660 5.36 21.10 13.47
CA PRO A 660 4.09 21.14 14.15
C PRO A 660 3.89 19.86 14.99
N PRO A 661 2.93 19.87 15.93
CA PRO A 661 2.43 18.66 16.57
C PRO A 661 2.17 17.56 15.54
N THR A 662 2.79 16.41 15.73
CA THR A 662 2.85 15.35 14.71
C THR A 662 2.30 14.05 15.28
N THR A 663 1.31 13.47 14.61
CA THR A 663 0.86 12.10 14.86
C THR A 663 1.36 11.18 13.76
N ILE A 664 2.04 10.11 14.17
CA ILE A 664 2.61 9.09 13.31
C ILE A 664 1.86 7.79 13.56
N LEU A 665 1.26 7.24 12.52
CA LEU A 665 0.66 5.91 12.56
C LEU A 665 1.51 4.98 11.72
N SER A 666 1.88 3.83 12.25
CA SER A 666 2.60 2.78 11.53
C SER A 666 1.95 1.44 11.82
N VAL A 667 2.45 0.37 11.20
CA VAL A 667 1.98 -1.00 11.44
C VAL A 667 3.16 -1.90 11.73
N ASN A 668 2.94 -2.96 12.52
CA ASN A 668 4.02 -3.82 12.99
C ASN A 668 4.72 -4.60 11.86
N MET A 669 4.01 -4.97 10.80
CA MET A 669 4.56 -5.72 9.66
C MET A 669 4.80 -4.81 8.45
N ASP A 670 5.60 -3.76 8.64
CA ASP A 670 5.90 -2.75 7.60
C ASP A 670 7.41 -2.49 7.49
N PRO A 671 7.99 -2.56 6.28
CA PRO A 671 9.37 -2.16 6.02
C PRO A 671 9.73 -0.73 6.47
N CYS A 672 8.75 0.17 6.56
CA CYS A 672 8.93 1.57 6.98
C CYS A 672 8.70 1.82 8.48
N LEU A 673 8.47 0.77 9.28
CA LEU A 673 8.20 0.90 10.72
C LEU A 673 9.35 1.62 11.46
N ASP A 674 10.58 1.20 11.22
CA ASP A 674 11.75 1.77 11.90
C ASP A 674 11.99 3.24 11.51
N ASP A 675 11.67 3.63 10.27
CA ASP A 675 11.71 5.03 9.83
C ASP A 675 10.74 5.89 10.66
N CYS A 676 9.51 5.40 10.87
CA CYS A 676 8.49 6.07 11.68
C CYS A 676 8.90 6.22 13.15
N ILE A 677 9.43 5.15 13.75
CA ILE A 677 9.89 5.16 15.15
C ILE A 677 11.03 6.15 15.34
N MET A 678 12.03 6.10 14.45
CA MET A 678 13.19 6.97 14.56
C MET A 678 12.83 8.44 14.34
N PHE A 679 11.91 8.74 13.41
CA PHE A 679 11.44 10.11 13.23
C PHE A 679 10.65 10.59 14.45
N ALA A 680 9.79 9.74 15.01
CA ALA A 680 9.07 10.04 16.25
C ALA A 680 10.04 10.35 17.40
N LYS A 681 11.09 9.53 17.57
CA LYS A 681 12.13 9.74 18.59
C LYS A 681 12.85 11.07 18.38
N ARG A 682 13.27 11.39 17.16
CA ARG A 682 13.97 12.66 16.85
C ARG A 682 13.07 13.87 17.11
N LEU A 683 11.83 13.85 16.65
CA LEU A 683 10.87 14.94 16.91
C LEU A 683 10.61 15.13 18.42
N ARG A 684 10.40 14.03 19.15
CA ARG A 684 10.21 14.07 20.62
C ARG A 684 11.46 14.59 21.32
N GLY A 685 12.65 14.13 20.92
CA GLY A 685 13.93 14.59 21.44
C GLY A 685 14.19 16.08 21.20
N ALA A 686 13.71 16.62 20.08
CA ALA A 686 13.73 18.06 19.78
C ALA A 686 12.67 18.88 20.56
N GLY A 687 11.81 18.22 21.36
CA GLY A 687 10.81 18.86 22.21
C GLY A 687 9.41 19.03 21.60
N ASN A 688 9.13 18.38 20.46
CA ASN A 688 7.82 18.45 19.81
C ASN A 688 6.77 17.57 20.49
N ASN A 689 5.49 17.94 20.35
CA ASN A 689 4.38 17.06 20.69
C ASN A 689 4.23 15.96 19.64
N VAL A 690 4.58 14.72 20.01
CA VAL A 690 4.58 13.58 19.10
C VAL A 690 3.78 12.42 19.68
N LYS A 691 2.84 11.91 18.89
CA LYS A 691 2.12 10.67 19.17
C LYS A 691 2.49 9.63 18.13
N LEU A 692 2.95 8.46 18.57
CA LEU A 692 3.20 7.31 17.70
C LEU A 692 2.17 6.24 18.02
N GLN A 693 1.56 5.65 16.99
CA GLN A 693 0.66 4.52 17.13
C GLN A 693 1.08 3.41 16.17
N ILE A 694 1.21 2.20 16.68
CA ILE A 694 1.61 1.02 15.90
C ILE A 694 0.46 0.03 15.91
N LEU A 695 -0.19 -0.15 14.75
CA LEU A 695 -1.27 -1.13 14.61
C LEU A 695 -0.70 -2.53 14.33
N SER A 696 -1.43 -3.54 14.78
CA SER A 696 -1.02 -4.94 14.60
C SER A 696 -1.88 -5.65 13.55
N GLY A 697 -1.25 -6.54 12.77
CA GLY A 697 -1.96 -7.45 11.86
C GLY A 697 -2.43 -6.80 10.56
N LEU A 698 -2.04 -5.54 10.31
CA LEU A 698 -2.31 -4.80 9.07
C LEU A 698 -1.01 -4.62 8.27
N PRO A 699 -1.09 -4.61 6.92
CA PRO A 699 0.07 -4.41 6.05
C PRO A 699 0.32 -2.93 5.77
N HIS A 700 1.47 -2.62 5.17
CA HIS A 700 1.69 -1.31 4.58
C HIS A 700 0.56 -0.96 3.59
N GLY A 701 0.10 0.30 3.59
CA GLY A 701 -0.94 0.74 2.67
C GLY A 701 -2.36 0.23 2.99
N PHE A 702 -2.60 -0.27 4.22
CA PHE A 702 -3.91 -0.83 4.61
C PHE A 702 -5.10 0.11 4.40
N LEU A 703 -4.91 1.44 4.36
CA LEU A 703 -6.00 2.39 4.11
C LEU A 703 -6.72 2.12 2.79
N ASN A 704 -6.00 1.64 1.77
CA ASN A 704 -6.56 1.26 0.48
C ASN A 704 -7.43 -0.01 0.54
N PHE A 705 -7.38 -0.75 1.65
CA PHE A 705 -8.20 -1.94 1.90
C PHE A 705 -9.38 -1.67 2.83
N SER A 706 -9.57 -0.44 3.30
CA SER A 706 -10.63 -0.09 4.27
C SER A 706 -12.05 -0.35 3.76
N LEU A 707 -12.28 -0.44 2.45
CA LEU A 707 -13.57 -0.81 1.87
C LEU A 707 -13.82 -2.33 1.83
N PHE A 708 -12.76 -3.14 1.97
CA PHE A 708 -12.80 -4.60 1.75
C PHE A 708 -12.37 -5.41 2.97
N SER A 709 -11.76 -4.77 3.97
CA SER A 709 -11.30 -5.39 5.21
C SER A 709 -11.83 -4.61 6.40
N ARG A 710 -12.52 -5.32 7.28
CA ARG A 710 -13.06 -4.76 8.53
C ARG A 710 -11.94 -4.20 9.42
N GLU A 711 -10.86 -4.94 9.58
CA GLU A 711 -9.71 -4.54 10.39
C GLU A 711 -9.00 -3.33 9.78
N ALA A 712 -8.92 -3.25 8.45
CA ALA A 712 -8.41 -2.05 7.78
C ALA A 712 -9.34 -0.84 7.96
N TYR A 713 -10.66 -1.04 7.96
CA TYR A 713 -11.64 0.00 8.28
C TYR A 713 -11.50 0.48 9.74
N GLU A 714 -11.37 -0.44 10.68
CA GLU A 714 -11.12 -0.13 12.10
C GLU A 714 -9.79 0.64 12.26
N GLY A 715 -8.73 0.24 11.55
CA GLY A 715 -7.48 1.01 11.48
C GLY A 715 -7.66 2.42 10.90
N SER A 716 -8.49 2.57 9.86
CA SER A 716 -8.80 3.87 9.27
C SER A 716 -9.55 4.78 10.24
N ARG A 717 -10.41 4.22 11.11
CA ARG A 717 -11.06 4.98 12.20
C ARG A 717 -10.06 5.50 13.22
N VAL A 718 -9.02 4.73 13.53
CA VAL A 718 -7.92 5.22 14.38
C VAL A 718 -7.25 6.44 13.74
N CYS A 719 -7.02 6.43 12.42
CA CYS A 719 -6.50 7.61 11.70
C CYS A 719 -7.41 8.83 11.88
N ILE A 720 -8.73 8.67 11.72
CA ILE A 720 -9.72 9.73 11.92
C ILE A 720 -9.61 10.32 13.34
N GLU A 721 -9.58 9.47 14.37
CA GLU A 721 -9.47 9.95 15.76
C GLU A 721 -8.18 10.76 15.99
N ARG A 722 -7.06 10.30 15.43
CA ARG A 722 -5.78 11.00 15.55
C ARG A 722 -5.75 12.32 14.78
N ILE A 723 -6.40 12.40 13.63
CA ILE A 723 -6.54 13.64 12.87
C ILE A 723 -7.46 14.61 13.61
N GLN A 724 -8.54 14.12 14.22
CA GLN A 724 -9.46 14.94 15.02
C GLN A 724 -8.73 15.59 16.20
N GLU A 725 -7.87 14.84 16.91
CA GLU A 725 -7.02 15.38 17.99
C GLU A 725 -6.13 16.54 17.51
N LEU A 726 -5.62 16.49 16.26
CA LEU A 726 -4.82 17.57 15.68
C LEU A 726 -5.66 18.80 15.30
N LEU A 727 -6.91 18.60 14.87
CA LEU A 727 -7.84 19.68 14.55
C LEU A 727 -8.32 20.42 15.79
N ASP A 728 -8.42 19.72 16.92
CA ASP A 728 -8.91 20.21 18.21
C ASP A 728 -7.83 20.84 19.10
N LEU A 729 -6.58 20.91 18.64
CA LEU A 729 -5.52 21.65 19.33
C LEU A 729 -5.96 23.10 19.55
N GLU A 730 -5.74 23.62 20.76
CA GLU A 730 -6.07 25.01 21.12
C GLU A 730 -5.20 26.03 20.38
#